data_AF-A0A2G4JLE5-F1
#
_entry.id   AF-A0A2G4JLE5-F1
#
_cell.length_a   1.000
_cell.length_b   1.000
_cell.length_c   1.000
_cell.angle_alpha   90.00
_cell.angle_beta   90.00
_cell.angle_gamma   90.00
#
_symmetry.space_group_name_H-M   'P 1'
#
loop_
_entity.id
_entity.type
_entity.pdbx_description
1 polymer ?
#
loop_
_entity_poly.entity_id
_entity_poly.type
_entity_poly.pdbx_seq_one_letter_code
_entity_poly.pdbx_strand_id
1 'polypeptide(L)'
;MKRAAPSALFLVVSLLVISTSPARLQQQPATPADRFEVSDVMIPARDGKRLHTKIFTPRDQAGLLPIIFKRTPYGIEGSDGNFNAYYKALADEGYIFVFQDIRGKFGSEGDFVMQRPARPPSPKGFGGLGSDDPNKAIDEGTDTYDSIEWLIKNVRSNNGRVGMLGVSYDGWTTIMAAIEPHPALKAISPQASPADMWMGDDFHHNGAFRLSYGFEYATMMESGKDVQDFKFDRYDTFDWYLSLGPLANVNAKYLHGKIPTWNDYVAHPDYDEFWKRQTMIPHLNSVKVPTLNVAGWWDQEDFYGPIRIYDALERFDTQGINYLVVGPWRHGGWSGGTGDSLGAIPFGGNTAEYFRDQVQAPFFAYFLKDKGARDFPQALTFESGANEWRRWDQWPPTARAEVRSLIFGANETLTLGPPEAGPEPRPPIPDPRFDEFVSDPAHPVPYRQRPIQPTYFPGGSRWSTWLVEDQRFVDDRADVLSWETSVLNQDVTIAGEVKAHIFASTTGSDADWIVKLIDVYPEDHPTNWNLAGFQLMVSNEVFRGRYRTSFEKPAPITPNAVLEYTWSLHTQNYTFKKGHRIMVQVQSTWFPIIDRNPQTFVSNIFEAKDSDFKAATHRVYRTPQYPSRVDVPVVLGR
;
A
#
# COMPACT_ATOMS: atom_id res chain seq x y z
N MET A 1 58.94 -10.30 79.70
CA MET A 1 57.72 -9.90 78.96
C MET A 1 58.08 -8.88 77.91
N LYS A 2 57.47 -9.01 76.72
CA LYS A 2 57.96 -8.58 75.41
C LYS A 2 58.10 -7.05 75.28
N ARG A 3 59.19 -6.64 74.61
CA ARG A 3 59.58 -5.26 74.28
C ARG A 3 59.07 -4.88 72.88
N ALA A 4 58.70 -3.62 72.72
CA ALA A 4 58.43 -2.96 71.45
C ALA A 4 59.67 -2.17 70.97
N ALA A 5 59.95 -2.21 69.67
CA ALA A 5 60.65 -1.18 68.89
C ALA A 5 60.42 -1.42 67.37
N PRO A 6 60.39 -0.36 66.52
CA PRO A 6 59.91 -0.42 65.14
C PRO A 6 61.05 -0.55 64.11
N SER A 7 60.75 -1.11 62.93
CA SER A 7 61.70 -1.15 61.80
C SER A 7 61.04 -0.86 60.44
N ALA A 8 61.80 -0.09 59.66
CA ALA A 8 61.54 0.54 58.37
C ALA A 8 61.03 -0.35 57.22
N LEU A 9 60.26 0.28 56.32
CA LEU A 9 59.83 -0.24 55.02
C LEU A 9 60.86 0.17 53.95
N PHE A 10 61.45 -0.80 53.26
CA PHE A 10 62.29 -0.59 52.07
C PHE A 10 61.42 -0.59 50.80
N LEU A 11 61.60 0.43 49.96
CA LEU A 11 60.98 0.59 48.65
C LEU A 11 61.84 -0.13 47.59
N VAL A 12 61.26 -1.09 46.84
CA VAL A 12 61.89 -1.69 45.66
C VAL A 12 61.27 -1.06 44.42
N VAL A 13 62.09 -0.40 43.60
CA VAL A 13 61.70 0.16 42.30
C VAL A 13 61.99 -0.85 41.20
N SER A 14 60.95 -1.35 40.54
CA SER A 14 61.05 -2.18 39.34
C SER A 14 60.78 -1.30 38.11
N LEU A 15 61.77 -1.14 37.22
CA LEU A 15 61.61 -0.46 35.93
C LEU A 15 60.79 -1.33 34.97
N LEU A 16 59.63 -0.83 34.54
CA LEU A 16 58.83 -1.39 33.45
C LEU A 16 59.23 -0.72 32.13
N VAL A 17 59.79 -1.49 31.19
CA VAL A 17 60.05 -1.05 29.82
C VAL A 17 58.74 -1.17 29.03
N ILE A 18 58.13 -0.04 28.68
CA ILE A 18 56.93 0.02 27.83
C ILE A 18 57.37 0.04 26.37
N SER A 19 57.19 -1.08 25.68
CA SER A 19 57.29 -1.14 24.21
C SER A 19 56.04 -0.52 23.60
N THR A 20 56.16 0.64 22.95
CA THR A 20 55.07 1.24 22.18
C THR A 20 54.97 0.57 20.81
N SER A 21 54.06 -0.40 20.66
CA SER A 21 53.61 -0.83 19.33
C SER A 21 52.76 0.28 18.71
N PRO A 22 52.96 0.67 17.43
CA PRO A 22 52.10 1.64 16.79
C PRO A 22 50.69 1.06 16.67
N ALA A 23 49.70 1.74 17.24
CA ALA A 23 48.30 1.43 17.03
C ALA A 23 48.01 1.55 15.53
N ARG A 24 47.74 0.42 14.86
CA ARG A 24 47.10 0.43 13.54
C ARG A 24 45.73 1.05 13.73
N LEU A 25 45.55 2.28 13.25
CA LEU A 25 44.22 2.84 12.98
C LEU A 25 43.51 1.86 12.05
N GLN A 26 42.54 1.12 12.60
CA GLN A 26 41.66 0.26 11.83
C GLN A 26 40.79 1.21 11.01
N GLN A 27 41.11 1.40 9.73
CA GLN A 27 40.28 2.17 8.81
C GLN A 27 38.87 1.59 8.84
N GLN A 28 37.89 2.43 9.17
CA GLN A 28 36.49 2.07 9.03
C GLN A 28 36.27 1.61 7.58
N PRO A 29 35.61 0.47 7.35
CA PRO A 29 35.34 0.02 5.99
C PRO A 29 34.55 1.10 5.26
N ALA A 30 34.97 1.42 4.03
CA ALA A 30 34.30 2.41 3.19
C ALA A 30 32.84 2.02 2.99
N THR A 31 31.93 2.97 3.21
CA THR A 31 30.51 2.81 2.97
C THR A 31 30.21 2.93 1.47
N PRO A 32 29.13 2.33 0.94
CA PRO A 32 28.74 2.53 -0.45
C PRO A 32 28.54 3.99 -0.85
N ALA A 33 28.25 4.87 0.12
CA ALA A 33 28.11 6.31 -0.05
C ALA A 33 29.44 7.02 -0.33
N ASP A 34 30.56 6.49 0.17
CA ASP A 34 31.89 7.09 -0.02
C ASP A 34 32.32 7.12 -1.50
N ARG A 35 31.65 6.30 -2.33
CA ARG A 35 31.82 6.27 -3.80
C ARG A 35 31.34 7.54 -4.50
N PHE A 36 30.59 8.40 -3.80
CA PHE A 36 29.94 9.56 -4.39
C PHE A 36 30.52 10.88 -3.85
N GLU A 37 30.63 11.86 -4.74
CA GLU A 37 30.65 13.26 -4.40
C GLU A 37 29.21 13.75 -4.21
N VAL A 38 28.94 14.46 -3.11
CA VAL A 38 27.59 14.91 -2.75
C VAL A 38 27.51 16.42 -2.91
N SER A 39 26.52 16.89 -3.68
CA SER A 39 26.11 18.29 -3.74
C SER A 39 24.77 18.46 -3.05
N ASP A 40 24.64 19.55 -2.31
CA ASP A 40 23.42 19.96 -1.61
C ASP A 40 23.01 21.34 -2.13
N VAL A 41 21.88 21.41 -2.82
CA VAL A 41 21.49 22.57 -3.62
C VAL A 41 20.00 22.89 -3.49
N MET A 42 19.67 24.14 -3.79
CA MET A 42 18.29 24.63 -3.88
C MET A 42 17.95 24.89 -5.35
N ILE A 43 17.15 24.01 -5.96
CA ILE A 43 16.78 24.10 -7.38
C ILE A 43 15.57 25.03 -7.55
N PRO A 44 15.65 26.10 -8.36
CA PRO A 44 14.51 27.00 -8.59
C PRO A 44 13.46 26.35 -9.51
N ALA A 45 12.20 26.39 -9.08
CA ALA A 45 11.03 26.11 -9.91
C ALA A 45 10.57 27.37 -10.68
N ARG A 46 9.67 27.21 -11.66
CA ARG A 46 9.16 28.29 -12.53
C ARG A 46 8.47 29.44 -11.80
N ASP A 47 7.95 29.20 -10.59
CA ASP A 47 7.33 30.22 -9.74
C ASP A 47 8.33 30.92 -8.79
N GLY A 48 9.62 30.57 -8.88
CA GLY A 48 10.71 31.13 -8.09
C GLY A 48 10.92 30.50 -6.73
N LYS A 49 10.06 29.56 -6.29
CA LYS A 49 10.32 28.75 -5.10
C LYS A 49 11.45 27.78 -5.37
N ARG A 50 12.22 27.44 -4.34
CA ARG A 50 13.38 26.57 -4.47
C ARG A 50 13.17 25.25 -3.73
N LEU A 51 13.56 24.15 -4.37
CA LEU A 51 13.41 22.79 -3.87
C LEU A 51 14.77 22.24 -3.41
N HIS A 52 14.84 21.80 -2.15
CA HIS A 52 16.03 21.23 -1.55
C HIS A 52 16.35 19.88 -2.17
N THR A 53 17.56 19.75 -2.70
CA THR A 53 17.98 18.63 -3.53
C THR A 53 19.39 18.18 -3.19
N LYS A 54 19.57 16.89 -2.93
CA LYS A 54 20.87 16.23 -2.78
C LYS A 54 21.22 15.41 -4.01
N ILE A 55 22.44 15.56 -4.50
CA ILE A 55 22.93 14.96 -5.75
C ILE A 55 24.18 14.15 -5.44
N PHE A 56 24.15 12.85 -5.72
CA PHE A 56 25.23 11.90 -5.51
C PHE A 56 25.83 11.54 -6.87
N THR A 57 27.02 12.05 -7.15
CA THR A 57 27.75 11.82 -8.40
C THR A 57 28.92 10.88 -8.15
N PRO A 58 29.04 9.73 -8.86
CA PRO A 58 30.18 8.83 -8.68
C PRO A 58 31.53 9.53 -8.89
N ARG A 59 32.49 9.32 -7.97
CA ARG A 59 33.83 9.94 -8.02
C ARG A 59 34.68 9.44 -9.18
N ASP A 60 34.73 8.12 -9.35
CA ASP A 60 35.65 7.45 -10.28
C ASP A 60 34.92 6.91 -11.53
N GLN A 61 34.22 7.79 -12.27
CA GLN A 61 33.45 7.38 -13.45
C GLN A 61 34.16 7.63 -14.78
N ALA A 62 34.11 6.63 -15.67
CA ALA A 62 34.48 6.77 -17.06
C ALA A 62 33.23 7.02 -17.92
N GLY A 63 33.06 8.24 -18.43
CA GLY A 63 31.99 8.61 -19.36
C GLY A 63 30.79 9.32 -18.72
N LEU A 64 29.74 9.53 -19.53
CA LEU A 64 28.51 10.21 -19.13
C LEU A 64 27.51 9.21 -18.54
N LEU A 65 26.91 9.52 -17.38
CA LEU A 65 25.94 8.65 -16.71
C LEU A 65 24.51 9.21 -16.74
N PRO A 66 23.49 8.34 -16.77
CA PRO A 66 22.11 8.77 -16.53
C PRO A 66 21.85 9.09 -15.06
N ILE A 67 20.79 9.85 -14.83
CA ILE A 67 20.31 10.23 -13.50
C ILE A 67 19.15 9.31 -13.08
N ILE A 68 19.16 8.84 -11.83
CA ILE A 68 18.00 8.27 -11.14
C ILE A 68 17.49 9.32 -10.15
N PHE A 69 16.25 9.75 -10.32
CA PHE A 69 15.65 10.86 -9.58
C PHE A 69 14.47 10.37 -8.72
N LYS A 70 14.48 10.77 -7.45
CA LYS A 70 13.40 10.53 -6.49
C LYS A 70 12.97 11.86 -5.87
N ARG A 71 11.67 12.11 -5.85
CA ARG A 71 11.05 13.24 -5.13
C ARG A 71 10.24 12.68 -3.98
N THR A 72 10.32 13.31 -2.80
CA THR A 72 9.74 12.75 -1.58
C THR A 72 9.23 13.81 -0.61
N PRO A 73 8.11 13.55 0.10
CA PRO A 73 7.66 14.40 1.20
C PRO A 73 8.23 13.94 2.55
N TYR A 74 9.09 12.92 2.60
CA TYR A 74 9.55 12.25 3.83
C TYR A 74 10.94 12.68 4.30
N GLY A 75 11.56 13.65 3.62
CA GLY A 75 12.89 14.15 3.95
C GLY A 75 13.98 13.40 3.21
N ILE A 76 15.04 14.12 2.85
CA ILE A 76 16.20 13.56 2.12
C ILE A 76 17.48 13.48 2.96
N GLU A 77 17.41 13.79 4.25
CA GLU A 77 18.52 13.52 5.16
C GLU A 77 18.77 12.02 5.31
N GLY A 78 20.03 11.60 5.28
CA GLY A 78 20.40 10.18 5.34
C GLY A 78 20.10 9.38 4.06
N SER A 79 19.84 10.05 2.93
CA SER A 79 19.51 9.39 1.66
C SER A 79 20.62 8.45 1.15
N ASP A 80 21.85 8.62 1.62
CA ASP A 80 23.01 7.78 1.34
C ASP A 80 22.85 6.33 1.85
N GLY A 81 22.09 6.14 2.93
CA GLY A 81 21.76 4.82 3.46
C GLY A 81 21.03 3.92 2.45
N ASN A 82 20.33 4.52 1.48
CA ASN A 82 19.58 3.79 0.45
C ASN A 82 20.47 2.98 -0.51
N PHE A 83 21.76 3.30 -0.61
CA PHE A 83 22.72 2.54 -1.43
C PHE A 83 23.09 1.17 -0.84
N ASN A 84 22.69 0.90 0.40
CA ASN A 84 22.87 -0.41 1.04
C ASN A 84 21.73 -1.39 0.71
N ALA A 85 20.61 -0.90 0.16
CA ALA A 85 19.41 -1.70 -0.09
C ALA A 85 18.74 -1.29 -1.41
N TYR A 86 17.76 -0.40 -1.37
CA TYR A 86 16.84 -0.12 -2.48
C TYR A 86 17.53 0.27 -3.79
N TYR A 87 18.58 1.08 -3.70
CA TYR A 87 19.35 1.54 -4.85
C TYR A 87 20.66 0.79 -5.03
N LYS A 88 20.94 -0.27 -4.26
CA LYS A 88 22.23 -0.97 -4.30
C LYS A 88 22.57 -1.47 -5.71
N ALA A 89 21.67 -2.23 -6.32
CA ALA A 89 21.86 -2.79 -7.67
C ALA A 89 22.06 -1.69 -8.72
N LEU A 90 21.31 -0.58 -8.61
CA LEU A 90 21.49 0.58 -9.46
C LEU A 90 22.85 1.24 -9.20
N ALA A 91 23.25 1.45 -7.96
CA ALA A 91 24.51 2.10 -7.61
C ALA A 91 25.71 1.29 -8.12
N ASP A 92 25.64 -0.03 -8.05
CA ASP A 92 26.66 -0.93 -8.57
C ASP A 92 26.71 -0.94 -10.11
N GLU A 93 25.57 -0.72 -10.76
CA GLU A 93 25.44 -0.57 -12.21
C GLU A 93 25.91 0.83 -12.70
N GLY A 94 26.00 1.82 -11.79
CA GLY A 94 26.59 3.15 -12.00
C GLY A 94 25.60 4.21 -12.51
N TYR A 95 25.05 5.03 -11.61
CA TYR A 95 24.16 6.16 -11.94
C TYR A 95 24.52 7.38 -11.09
N ILE A 96 24.07 8.55 -11.52
CA ILE A 96 23.93 9.72 -10.65
C ILE A 96 22.60 9.59 -9.90
N PHE A 97 22.58 9.80 -8.59
CA PHE A 97 21.33 9.75 -7.82
C PHE A 97 20.95 11.14 -7.33
N VAL A 98 19.66 11.46 -7.45
CA VAL A 98 19.10 12.73 -7.01
C VAL A 98 17.93 12.47 -6.10
N PHE A 99 17.95 13.08 -4.92
CA PHE A 99 16.88 13.04 -3.93
C PHE A 99 16.43 14.48 -3.68
N GLN A 100 15.13 14.74 -3.79
CA GLN A 100 14.58 16.08 -3.61
C GLN A 100 13.39 16.06 -2.65
N ASP A 101 13.39 16.99 -1.70
CA ASP A 101 12.22 17.29 -0.87
C ASP A 101 11.16 17.97 -1.75
N ILE A 102 9.92 17.49 -1.74
CA ILE A 102 8.85 18.17 -2.47
C ILE A 102 8.52 19.54 -1.86
N ARG A 103 7.80 20.35 -2.62
CA ARG A 103 7.36 21.70 -2.24
C ARG A 103 6.73 21.73 -0.85
N GLY A 104 7.21 22.67 -0.03
CA GLY A 104 6.72 22.92 1.33
C GLY A 104 7.10 21.90 2.40
N LYS A 105 7.87 20.85 2.08
CA LYS A 105 8.38 19.88 3.06
C LYS A 105 9.89 20.05 3.30
N PHE A 106 10.32 19.74 4.52
CA PHE A 106 11.73 19.72 4.94
C PHE A 106 12.55 20.94 4.48
N GLY A 107 13.54 20.78 3.60
CA GLY A 107 14.38 21.89 3.14
C GLY A 107 13.72 22.78 2.08
N SER A 108 12.70 22.28 1.39
CA SER A 108 12.06 22.97 0.26
C SER A 108 11.19 24.15 0.67
N GLU A 109 11.13 25.17 -0.18
CA GLU A 109 10.25 26.32 -0.03
C GLU A 109 8.84 26.03 -0.55
N GLY A 110 7.92 26.98 -0.35
CA GLY A 110 6.53 26.89 -0.79
C GLY A 110 5.62 26.22 0.23
N ASP A 111 4.40 25.89 -0.20
CA ASP A 111 3.36 25.35 0.66
C ASP A 111 3.10 23.87 0.33
N PHE A 112 3.08 23.03 1.35
CA PHE A 112 2.73 21.63 1.22
C PHE A 112 1.22 21.51 1.06
N VAL A 113 0.81 20.68 0.11
CA VAL A 113 -0.58 20.24 -0.09
C VAL A 113 -0.51 18.73 -0.25
N MET A 114 -1.22 18.01 0.62
CA MET A 114 -1.32 16.55 0.53
C MET A 114 -1.79 16.17 -0.88
N GLN A 115 -0.95 15.39 -1.57
CA GLN A 115 -1.17 14.96 -2.96
C GLN A 115 -1.66 16.08 -3.88
N ARG A 116 -0.93 17.21 -3.91
CA ARG A 116 -1.22 18.38 -4.75
C ARG A 116 -1.77 17.98 -6.14
N PRO A 117 -3.06 18.22 -6.41
CA PRO A 117 -3.71 17.77 -7.65
C PRO A 117 -2.99 18.24 -8.92
N ALA A 118 -3.15 17.50 -10.01
CA ALA A 118 -2.73 17.94 -11.33
C ALA A 118 -3.40 19.28 -11.67
N ARG A 119 -2.63 20.22 -12.23
CA ARG A 119 -3.19 21.53 -12.57
C ARG A 119 -4.24 21.39 -13.68
N PRO A 120 -5.36 22.12 -13.62
CA PRO A 120 -6.40 22.00 -14.64
C PRO A 120 -5.89 22.53 -15.99
N PRO A 121 -6.44 22.05 -17.12
CA PRO A 121 -6.06 22.53 -18.46
C PRO A 121 -6.36 24.01 -18.74
N SER A 122 -7.06 24.71 -17.83
CA SER A 122 -7.52 26.10 -17.99
C SER A 122 -6.94 27.01 -16.90
N PRO A 123 -6.51 28.25 -17.24
CA PRO A 123 -5.93 29.20 -16.29
C PRO A 123 -6.89 29.67 -15.19
N LYS A 124 -8.22 29.52 -15.37
CA LYS A 124 -9.22 29.80 -14.33
C LYS A 124 -9.41 28.60 -13.40
N GLY A 125 -8.32 28.11 -12.83
CA GLY A 125 -8.34 26.95 -11.94
C GLY A 125 -9.39 27.10 -10.84
N PHE A 126 -10.06 26.00 -10.51
CA PHE A 126 -11.01 25.97 -9.40
C PHE A 126 -10.25 25.96 -8.06
N GLY A 127 -10.73 26.72 -7.07
CA GLY A 127 -10.17 26.70 -5.70
C GLY A 127 -8.88 27.52 -5.49
N GLY A 128 -8.48 28.38 -6.44
CA GLY A 128 -7.33 29.26 -6.26
C GLY A 128 -5.95 28.61 -6.41
N LEU A 129 -5.90 27.33 -6.82
CA LEU A 129 -4.66 26.60 -7.16
C LEU A 129 -4.16 26.89 -8.60
N GLY A 130 -4.92 27.67 -9.37
CA GLY A 130 -4.51 28.18 -10.68
C GLY A 130 -3.72 29.48 -10.54
N SER A 131 -2.73 29.66 -11.41
CA SER A 131 -2.15 30.97 -11.69
C SER A 131 -2.83 31.56 -12.92
N ASP A 132 -3.19 32.85 -12.85
CA ASP A 132 -3.68 33.61 -14.03
C ASP A 132 -2.63 33.62 -15.17
N ASP A 133 -1.35 33.44 -14.82
CA ASP A 133 -0.27 33.15 -15.76
C ASP A 133 -0.05 31.63 -15.83
N PRO A 134 -0.47 30.95 -16.92
CA PRO A 134 -0.28 29.50 -17.08
C PRO A 134 1.20 29.08 -17.05
N ASN A 135 2.13 30.00 -17.32
CA ASN A 135 3.58 29.71 -17.23
C ASN A 135 4.09 29.64 -15.78
N LYS A 136 3.28 30.08 -14.81
CA LYS A 136 3.57 29.99 -13.38
C LYS A 136 2.66 29.01 -12.64
N ALA A 137 1.73 28.35 -13.34
CA ALA A 137 0.91 27.32 -12.74
C ALA A 137 1.79 26.13 -12.34
N ILE A 138 1.54 25.58 -11.15
CA ILE A 138 2.35 24.51 -10.55
C ILE A 138 1.51 23.29 -10.18
N ASP A 139 2.12 22.13 -10.33
CA ASP A 139 1.77 20.85 -9.73
C ASP A 139 3.06 20.03 -9.52
N GLU A 140 2.94 18.79 -9.06
CA GLU A 140 4.13 17.93 -8.90
C GLU A 140 4.82 17.60 -10.22
N GLY A 141 4.09 17.53 -11.33
CA GLY A 141 4.64 17.30 -12.66
C GLY A 141 5.52 18.47 -13.11
N THR A 142 5.09 19.72 -12.90
CA THR A 142 5.87 20.91 -13.25
C THR A 142 7.11 21.08 -12.39
N ASP A 143 7.02 20.83 -11.07
CA ASP A 143 8.18 20.91 -10.18
C ASP A 143 9.22 19.84 -10.57
N THR A 144 8.74 18.67 -11.00
CA THR A 144 9.61 17.61 -11.55
C THR A 144 10.25 18.04 -12.87
N TYR A 145 9.47 18.62 -13.79
CA TYR A 145 9.95 19.10 -15.09
C TYR A 145 11.09 20.12 -14.91
N ASP A 146 10.86 21.13 -14.08
CA ASP A 146 11.83 22.21 -13.83
C ASP A 146 13.10 21.66 -13.17
N SER A 147 12.94 20.69 -12.27
CA SER A 147 14.06 20.00 -11.64
C SER A 147 14.90 19.22 -12.65
N ILE A 148 14.26 18.44 -13.53
CA ILE A 148 14.97 17.69 -14.58
C ILE A 148 15.72 18.66 -15.51
N GLU A 149 15.08 19.73 -15.95
CA GLU A 149 15.68 20.75 -16.81
C GLU A 149 16.91 21.40 -16.17
N TRP A 150 16.84 21.68 -14.86
CA TRP A 150 17.99 22.18 -14.12
C TRP A 150 19.10 21.14 -14.01
N LEU A 151 18.76 19.89 -13.68
CA LEU A 151 19.72 18.80 -13.47
C LEU A 151 20.55 18.53 -14.73
N ILE A 152 19.92 18.39 -15.90
CA ILE A 152 20.65 18.09 -17.14
C ILE A 152 21.62 19.20 -17.55
N LYS A 153 21.35 20.46 -17.14
CA LYS A 153 22.19 21.62 -17.44
C LYS A 153 23.33 21.83 -16.45
N ASN A 154 23.13 21.46 -15.18
CA ASN A 154 24.03 21.86 -14.08
C ASN A 154 24.83 20.69 -13.49
N VAL A 155 24.32 19.45 -13.58
CA VAL A 155 25.04 18.28 -13.09
C VAL A 155 26.05 17.84 -14.13
N ARG A 156 27.34 17.82 -13.76
CA ARG A 156 28.41 17.42 -14.69
C ARG A 156 28.32 15.93 -15.01
N SER A 157 28.85 15.56 -16.17
CA SER A 157 29.01 14.17 -16.59
C SER A 157 27.70 13.36 -16.64
N ASN A 158 26.57 14.04 -16.88
CA ASN A 158 25.30 13.38 -17.13
C ASN A 158 25.11 13.13 -18.65
N ASN A 159 24.41 12.06 -19.04
CA ASN A 159 24.16 11.69 -20.44
C ASN A 159 22.84 12.27 -21.02
N GLY A 160 22.19 13.17 -20.30
CA GLY A 160 20.92 13.78 -20.69
C GLY A 160 19.69 12.87 -20.53
N ARG A 161 19.81 11.69 -19.91
CA ARG A 161 18.69 10.78 -19.62
C ARG A 161 18.44 10.69 -18.11
N VAL A 162 17.17 10.77 -17.74
CA VAL A 162 16.67 10.66 -16.36
C VAL A 162 15.70 9.50 -16.28
N GLY A 163 15.85 8.66 -15.27
CA GLY A 163 14.79 7.77 -14.80
C GLY A 163 14.27 8.19 -13.44
N MET A 164 13.02 7.86 -13.14
CA MET A 164 12.42 8.11 -11.83
C MET A 164 11.86 6.84 -11.22
N LEU A 165 12.00 6.70 -9.91
CA LEU A 165 11.37 5.62 -9.16
C LEU A 165 11.13 6.04 -7.71
N GLY A 166 10.10 5.45 -7.12
CA GLY A 166 9.73 5.71 -5.74
C GLY A 166 8.59 4.80 -5.27
N VAL A 167 8.49 4.64 -3.95
CA VAL A 167 7.45 3.87 -3.27
C VAL A 167 6.41 4.82 -2.67
N SER A 168 5.12 4.46 -2.68
CA SER A 168 4.05 5.24 -2.05
C SER A 168 3.91 6.63 -2.68
N TYR A 169 3.93 7.70 -1.89
CA TYR A 169 3.96 9.08 -2.35
C TYR A 169 5.13 9.36 -3.31
N ASP A 170 6.32 8.77 -3.09
CA ASP A 170 7.43 8.89 -4.05
C ASP A 170 7.05 8.25 -5.41
N GLY A 171 6.28 7.16 -5.37
CA GLY A 171 5.66 6.52 -6.55
C GLY A 171 4.62 7.41 -7.21
N TRP A 172 3.78 8.09 -6.43
CA TRP A 172 2.80 9.05 -6.93
C TRP A 172 3.47 10.24 -7.62
N THR A 173 4.53 10.81 -7.04
CA THR A 173 5.31 11.88 -7.72
C THR A 173 5.97 11.38 -9.01
N THR A 174 6.34 10.09 -9.06
CA THR A 174 6.92 9.46 -10.25
C THR A 174 5.92 9.36 -11.41
N ILE A 175 4.68 8.95 -11.16
CA ILE A 175 3.64 8.91 -12.21
C ILE A 175 3.10 10.29 -12.57
N MET A 176 3.04 11.23 -11.61
CA MET A 176 2.70 12.63 -11.89
C MET A 176 3.66 13.27 -12.89
N ALA A 177 4.95 12.93 -12.83
CA ALA A 177 5.96 13.36 -13.80
C ALA A 177 5.68 12.87 -15.24
N ALA A 178 4.90 11.80 -15.40
CA ALA A 178 4.59 11.19 -16.69
C ALA A 178 3.44 11.87 -17.44
N ILE A 179 2.64 12.68 -16.75
CA ILE A 179 1.49 13.40 -17.34
C ILE A 179 2.00 14.38 -18.41
N GLU A 180 2.98 15.19 -18.05
CA GLU A 180 3.68 16.14 -18.93
C GLU A 180 5.20 15.99 -18.78
N PRO A 181 5.78 14.91 -19.35
CA PRO A 181 7.14 14.54 -19.05
C PRO A 181 8.15 15.48 -19.71
N HIS A 182 9.22 15.79 -18.98
CA HIS A 182 10.39 16.41 -19.56
C HIS A 182 10.99 15.49 -20.64
N PRO A 183 11.46 15.99 -21.81
CA PRO A 183 12.05 15.13 -22.86
C PRO A 183 13.20 14.24 -22.40
N ALA A 184 13.91 14.61 -21.33
CA ALA A 184 14.98 13.82 -20.71
C ALA A 184 14.46 12.66 -19.83
N LEU A 185 13.18 12.61 -19.45
CA LEU A 185 12.59 11.51 -18.69
C LEU A 185 12.38 10.31 -19.62
N LYS A 186 13.19 9.27 -19.45
CA LYS A 186 13.26 8.12 -20.39
C LYS A 186 12.75 6.81 -19.81
N ALA A 187 12.54 6.71 -18.50
CA ALA A 187 11.95 5.55 -17.86
C ALA A 187 11.40 5.93 -16.48
N ILE A 188 10.27 5.35 -16.08
CA ILE A 188 9.73 5.51 -14.74
C ILE A 188 9.35 4.17 -14.12
N SER A 189 9.41 4.09 -12.79
CA SER A 189 8.86 2.99 -12.02
C SER A 189 8.07 3.54 -10.83
N PRO A 190 6.77 3.85 -11.01
CA PRO A 190 5.89 4.14 -9.89
C PRO A 190 5.60 2.84 -9.12
N GLN A 191 5.97 2.79 -7.84
CA GLN A 191 5.91 1.58 -7.02
C GLN A 191 5.01 1.84 -5.83
N ALA A 192 4.06 0.94 -5.54
CA ALA A 192 2.99 1.20 -4.56
C ALA A 192 2.39 2.61 -4.70
N SER A 193 2.27 3.14 -5.91
CA SER A 193 1.79 4.50 -6.10
C SER A 193 0.30 4.51 -5.84
N PRO A 194 -0.22 5.31 -4.89
CA PRO A 194 -1.65 5.57 -4.84
C PRO A 194 -2.10 6.18 -6.17
N ALA A 195 -3.34 5.92 -6.55
CA ALA A 195 -3.99 6.53 -7.70
C ALA A 195 -5.33 7.17 -7.37
N ASP A 196 -6.05 6.66 -6.36
CA ASP A 196 -7.30 7.23 -5.90
C ASP A 196 -7.48 6.98 -4.40
N MET A 197 -7.26 8.04 -3.63
CA MET A 197 -7.32 8.04 -2.18
C MET A 197 -8.67 7.69 -1.58
N TRP A 198 -9.75 7.78 -2.36
CA TRP A 198 -11.09 7.50 -1.87
C TRP A 198 -11.60 6.13 -2.31
N MET A 199 -11.21 5.68 -3.50
CA MET A 199 -11.73 4.42 -4.04
C MET A 199 -11.10 3.19 -3.39
N GLY A 200 -9.79 3.18 -3.10
CA GLY A 200 -9.14 2.00 -2.53
C GLY A 200 -7.66 2.09 -2.16
N ASP A 201 -7.12 3.30 -2.01
CA ASP A 201 -5.76 3.54 -1.49
C ASP A 201 -5.83 4.07 -0.04
N ASP A 202 -4.89 4.91 0.39
CA ASP A 202 -4.63 5.23 1.80
C ASP A 202 -5.84 5.67 2.67
N PHE A 203 -6.76 6.48 2.15
CA PHE A 203 -7.74 7.17 3.01
C PHE A 203 -9.10 6.50 3.06
N HIS A 204 -9.61 5.97 1.95
CA HIS A 204 -10.85 5.21 1.94
C HIS A 204 -10.79 4.01 1.01
N HIS A 205 -11.61 3.02 1.33
CA HIS A 205 -11.85 1.84 0.52
C HIS A 205 -13.35 1.69 0.28
N ASN A 206 -13.79 1.83 -0.98
CA ASN A 206 -15.21 1.88 -1.37
C ASN A 206 -16.06 2.77 -0.45
N GLY A 207 -15.50 3.93 -0.08
CA GLY A 207 -16.09 4.93 0.79
C GLY A 207 -16.00 4.66 2.31
N ALA A 208 -15.42 3.53 2.73
CA ALA A 208 -15.11 3.28 4.12
C ALA A 208 -13.81 3.99 4.53
N PHE A 209 -13.84 4.87 5.54
CA PHE A 209 -12.66 5.66 5.93
C PHE A 209 -11.67 4.81 6.71
N ARG A 210 -10.41 4.84 6.29
CA ARG A 210 -9.31 4.13 6.94
C ARG A 210 -8.84 4.85 8.21
N LEU A 211 -9.66 4.82 9.27
CA LEU A 211 -9.50 5.60 10.50
C LEU A 211 -8.07 5.70 11.03
N SER A 212 -7.46 4.58 11.44
CA SER A 212 -6.15 4.66 12.09
C SER A 212 -5.08 5.21 11.16
N TYR A 213 -5.10 4.80 9.89
CA TYR A 213 -4.18 5.29 8.88
C TYR A 213 -4.41 6.77 8.57
N GLY A 214 -5.62 7.15 8.16
CA GLY A 214 -5.96 8.51 7.73
C GLY A 214 -5.75 9.55 8.83
N PHE A 215 -6.04 9.21 10.09
CA PHE A 215 -5.74 10.10 11.23
C PHE A 215 -4.22 10.22 11.47
N GLU A 216 -3.51 9.11 11.59
CA GLU A 216 -2.08 9.10 11.91
C GLU A 216 -1.23 9.68 10.78
N TYR A 217 -1.58 9.42 9.52
CA TYR A 217 -0.86 9.92 8.37
C TYR A 217 -1.09 11.43 8.15
N ALA A 218 -2.33 11.91 8.25
CA ALA A 218 -2.60 13.35 8.12
C ALA A 218 -1.88 14.15 9.22
N THR A 219 -1.91 13.65 10.46
CA THR A 219 -1.16 14.27 11.57
C THR A 219 0.35 14.21 11.35
N MET A 220 0.89 13.06 10.90
CA MET A 220 2.30 12.89 10.56
C MET A 220 2.77 13.91 9.52
N MET A 221 1.98 14.14 8.48
CA MET A 221 2.38 14.95 7.32
C MET A 221 2.17 16.45 7.51
N GLU A 222 1.16 16.86 8.28
CA GLU A 222 0.71 18.27 8.34
C GLU A 222 0.90 18.95 9.70
N SER A 223 1.36 18.26 10.74
CA SER A 223 1.68 18.90 12.03
C SER A 223 2.92 19.79 11.98
N GLY A 224 3.73 19.69 10.92
CA GLY A 224 4.96 20.45 10.75
C GLY A 224 5.54 20.34 9.34
N LYS A 225 6.71 20.98 9.14
CA LYS A 225 7.43 20.93 7.87
C LYS A 225 8.15 19.59 7.66
N ASP A 226 8.56 18.96 8.75
CA ASP A 226 9.05 17.59 8.85
C ASP A 226 7.89 16.60 9.11
N VAL A 227 8.20 15.31 9.30
CA VAL A 227 7.22 14.30 9.71
C VAL A 227 7.12 14.23 11.23
N GLN A 228 5.90 14.21 11.78
CA GLN A 228 5.67 14.23 13.23
C GLN A 228 4.55 13.30 13.67
N ASP A 229 4.90 12.15 14.26
CA ASP A 229 3.91 11.19 14.74
C ASP A 229 2.99 11.77 15.82
N PHE A 230 1.70 11.39 15.74
CA PHE A 230 0.76 11.66 16.80
C PHE A 230 1.14 10.93 18.10
N LYS A 231 1.06 11.63 19.23
CA LYS A 231 1.40 11.07 20.55
C LYS A 231 0.16 10.50 21.22
N PHE A 232 -0.01 9.19 21.11
CA PHE A 232 -1.04 8.45 21.84
C PHE A 232 -0.77 8.39 23.34
N ASP A 233 -1.82 8.48 24.16
CA ASP A 233 -1.76 8.36 25.62
C ASP A 233 -1.81 6.90 26.12
N ARG A 234 -1.94 5.94 25.19
CA ARG A 234 -2.00 4.51 25.47
C ARG A 234 -1.44 3.70 24.30
N TYR A 235 -1.00 2.49 24.61
CA TYR A 235 -0.39 1.59 23.63
C TYR A 235 -1.41 0.93 22.69
N ASP A 236 -2.55 0.48 23.22
CA ASP A 236 -3.59 -0.14 22.41
C ASP A 236 -4.47 0.92 21.75
N THR A 237 -4.22 1.17 20.46
CA THR A 237 -4.98 2.16 19.69
C THR A 237 -6.42 1.72 19.45
N PHE A 238 -6.74 0.42 19.52
CA PHE A 238 -8.14 -0.04 19.52
C PHE A 238 -8.91 0.65 20.64
N ASP A 239 -8.43 0.59 21.87
CA ASP A 239 -9.09 1.26 23.00
C ASP A 239 -9.03 2.78 22.87
N TRP A 240 -7.98 3.33 22.27
CA TRP A 240 -7.84 4.77 22.09
C TRP A 240 -8.95 5.31 21.18
N TYR A 241 -9.05 4.76 19.97
CA TYR A 241 -10.05 5.15 18.98
C TYR A 241 -11.47 4.81 19.45
N LEU A 242 -11.67 3.71 20.19
CA LEU A 242 -13.00 3.40 20.74
C LEU A 242 -13.41 4.44 21.80
N SER A 243 -12.48 4.83 22.68
CA SER A 243 -12.73 5.86 23.72
C SER A 243 -12.80 7.29 23.20
N LEU A 244 -12.21 7.57 22.03
CA LEU A 244 -12.40 8.81 21.29
C LEU A 244 -13.89 9.03 20.99
N GLY A 245 -14.63 7.95 20.73
CA GLY A 245 -16.04 7.98 20.38
C GLY A 245 -16.23 8.30 18.90
N PRO A 246 -17.22 9.14 18.54
CA PRO A 246 -17.44 9.59 17.18
C PRO A 246 -16.30 10.49 16.69
N LEU A 247 -16.06 10.49 15.37
CA LEU A 247 -14.96 11.24 14.76
C LEU A 247 -15.09 12.77 14.91
N ALA A 248 -16.30 13.28 15.17
CA ALA A 248 -16.54 14.68 15.51
C ALA A 248 -15.68 15.16 16.69
N ASN A 249 -15.28 14.23 17.57
CA ASN A 249 -14.41 14.53 18.70
C ASN A 249 -12.95 14.79 18.31
N VAL A 250 -12.50 14.44 17.11
CA VAL A 250 -11.11 14.60 16.67
C VAL A 250 -10.71 16.07 16.63
N ASN A 251 -11.48 16.91 15.93
CA ASN A 251 -11.24 18.35 15.90
C ASN A 251 -11.55 19.00 17.25
N ALA A 252 -12.59 18.55 17.95
CA ALA A 252 -12.96 19.10 19.26
C ALA A 252 -11.86 18.92 20.32
N LYS A 253 -11.17 17.76 20.32
CA LYS A 253 -10.23 17.37 21.38
C LYS A 253 -8.75 17.47 20.99
N TYR A 254 -8.39 17.25 19.73
CA TYR A 254 -7.00 17.05 19.32
C TYR A 254 -6.51 18.02 18.24
N LEU A 255 -7.15 18.01 17.06
CA LEU A 255 -6.59 18.70 15.89
C LEU A 255 -7.00 20.18 15.82
N HIS A 256 -8.12 20.55 16.43
CA HIS A 256 -8.61 21.93 16.52
C HIS A 256 -8.66 22.67 15.17
N GLY A 257 -8.98 21.94 14.09
CA GLY A 257 -9.06 22.47 12.73
C GLY A 257 -7.72 22.81 12.08
N LYS A 258 -6.58 22.42 12.67
CA LYS A 258 -5.24 22.79 12.18
C LYS A 258 -4.68 21.89 11.08
N ILE A 259 -5.28 20.73 10.86
CA ILE A 259 -4.82 19.72 9.89
C ILE A 259 -5.74 19.80 8.66
N PRO A 260 -5.33 20.45 7.55
CA PRO A 260 -6.18 20.66 6.37
C PRO A 260 -6.77 19.36 5.83
N THR A 261 -5.95 18.32 5.68
CA THR A 261 -6.39 17.04 5.13
C THR A 261 -7.49 16.39 5.99
N TRP A 262 -7.40 16.49 7.32
CA TRP A 262 -8.49 16.00 8.19
C TRP A 262 -9.78 16.80 7.99
N ASN A 263 -9.69 18.12 7.85
CA ASN A 263 -10.87 18.95 7.59
C ASN A 263 -11.49 18.63 6.23
N ASP A 264 -10.68 18.29 5.23
CA ASP A 264 -11.16 17.86 3.93
C ASP A 264 -11.90 16.51 4.02
N TYR A 265 -11.43 15.55 4.82
CA TYR A 265 -12.19 14.30 5.06
C TYR A 265 -13.58 14.59 5.63
N VAL A 266 -13.68 15.51 6.59
CA VAL A 266 -14.97 15.89 7.20
C VAL A 266 -15.86 16.60 6.18
N ALA A 267 -15.30 17.49 5.36
CA ALA A 267 -16.06 18.28 4.38
C ALA A 267 -16.49 17.46 3.15
N HIS A 268 -15.72 16.44 2.78
CA HIS A 268 -15.88 15.63 1.59
C HIS A 268 -15.95 14.12 1.93
N PRO A 269 -16.99 13.65 2.66
CA PRO A 269 -17.09 12.25 3.05
C PRO A 269 -17.46 11.31 1.87
N ASP A 270 -18.11 11.85 0.85
CA ASP A 270 -18.58 11.13 -0.34
C ASP A 270 -17.59 11.34 -1.51
N TYR A 271 -17.69 10.54 -2.59
CA TYR A 271 -16.79 10.63 -3.77
C TYR A 271 -17.12 11.81 -4.70
N ASP A 272 -17.14 13.01 -4.14
CA ASP A 272 -17.54 14.23 -4.84
C ASP A 272 -16.41 14.80 -5.74
N GLU A 273 -16.60 16.04 -6.19
CA GLU A 273 -15.64 16.74 -7.04
C GLU A 273 -14.26 16.93 -6.40
N PHE A 274 -14.13 16.91 -5.07
CA PHE A 274 -12.85 17.02 -4.37
C PHE A 274 -11.97 15.81 -4.69
N TRP A 275 -12.46 14.59 -4.44
CA TRP A 275 -11.70 13.36 -4.67
C TRP A 275 -11.42 13.08 -6.14
N LYS A 276 -12.41 13.34 -7.00
CA LYS A 276 -12.25 13.19 -8.46
C LYS A 276 -11.17 14.08 -9.04
N ARG A 277 -10.84 15.19 -8.39
CA ARG A 277 -9.74 16.09 -8.81
C ARG A 277 -8.38 15.64 -8.32
N GLN A 278 -8.31 14.91 -7.21
CA GLN A 278 -7.05 14.42 -6.66
C GLN A 278 -6.48 13.25 -7.45
N THR A 279 -7.35 12.40 -8.01
CA THR A 279 -6.89 11.29 -8.85
C THR A 279 -6.27 11.78 -10.16
N MET A 280 -5.10 11.23 -10.50
CA MET A 280 -4.43 11.51 -11.77
C MET A 280 -4.92 10.62 -12.93
N ILE A 281 -5.74 9.60 -12.65
CA ILE A 281 -6.19 8.62 -13.65
C ILE A 281 -6.80 9.27 -14.91
N PRO A 282 -7.67 10.31 -14.82
CA PRO A 282 -8.21 10.97 -16.01
C PRO A 282 -7.15 11.64 -16.91
N HIS A 283 -5.97 11.91 -16.37
CA HIS A 283 -4.85 12.53 -17.09
C HIS A 283 -3.94 11.50 -17.78
N LEU A 284 -4.06 10.21 -17.45
CA LEU A 284 -3.29 9.11 -18.04
C LEU A 284 -3.90 8.64 -19.37
N ASN A 285 -3.93 9.52 -20.36
CA ASN A 285 -4.57 9.30 -21.67
C ASN A 285 -3.60 8.90 -22.79
N SER A 286 -2.33 8.64 -22.46
CA SER A 286 -1.29 8.18 -23.39
C SER A 286 -0.10 7.63 -22.61
N VAL A 287 0.66 6.70 -23.23
CA VAL A 287 1.91 6.18 -22.66
C VAL A 287 3.10 6.88 -23.31
N LYS A 288 3.64 7.89 -22.61
CA LYS A 288 4.73 8.77 -23.13
C LYS A 288 6.13 8.32 -22.70
N VAL A 289 6.23 7.61 -21.59
CA VAL A 289 7.48 7.15 -20.99
C VAL A 289 7.35 5.67 -20.65
N PRO A 290 8.35 4.82 -20.93
CA PRO A 290 8.37 3.44 -20.46
C PRO A 290 8.13 3.37 -18.95
N THR A 291 7.11 2.61 -18.54
CA THR A 291 6.58 2.61 -17.17
C THR A 291 6.59 1.20 -16.60
N LEU A 292 7.28 1.01 -15.47
CA LEU A 292 7.30 -0.23 -14.69
C LEU A 292 6.47 -0.04 -13.42
N ASN A 293 5.17 -0.35 -13.48
CA ASN A 293 4.28 -0.33 -12.32
C ASN A 293 4.66 -1.48 -11.38
N VAL A 294 4.79 -1.21 -10.09
CA VAL A 294 5.18 -2.22 -9.09
C VAL A 294 4.18 -2.24 -7.95
N ALA A 295 3.72 -3.43 -7.56
CA ALA A 295 2.81 -3.63 -6.43
C ALA A 295 3.25 -4.83 -5.57
N GLY A 296 2.68 -4.93 -4.37
CA GLY A 296 2.75 -6.12 -3.53
C GLY A 296 1.36 -6.73 -3.33
N TRP A 297 1.20 -8.04 -3.41
CA TRP A 297 -0.11 -8.69 -3.20
C TRP A 297 -0.74 -8.41 -1.84
N TRP A 298 0.09 -8.17 -0.83
CA TRP A 298 -0.33 -7.81 0.51
C TRP A 298 0.09 -6.38 0.84
N ASP A 299 0.07 -5.49 -0.16
CA ASP A 299 0.26 -4.06 0.03
C ASP A 299 -0.90 -3.48 0.83
N GLN A 300 -0.62 -3.20 2.10
CA GLN A 300 -1.63 -2.77 3.06
C GLN A 300 -1.94 -1.27 3.00
N GLU A 301 -1.37 -0.53 2.06
CA GLU A 301 -1.54 0.92 1.90
C GLU A 301 -2.14 1.22 0.53
N ASP A 302 -1.45 0.83 -0.55
CA ASP A 302 -1.70 1.33 -1.91
C ASP A 302 -1.77 0.19 -2.94
N PHE A 303 -2.54 -0.89 -2.68
CA PHE A 303 -2.68 -1.95 -3.69
C PHE A 303 -3.50 -1.52 -4.90
N TYR A 304 -4.52 -0.69 -4.69
CA TYR A 304 -5.44 -0.25 -5.75
C TYR A 304 -4.70 0.58 -6.80
N GLY A 305 -3.85 1.50 -6.36
CA GLY A 305 -3.21 2.50 -7.20
C GLY A 305 -2.36 1.94 -8.35
N PRO A 306 -1.33 1.10 -8.11
CA PRO A 306 -0.50 0.53 -9.16
C PRO A 306 -1.29 -0.25 -10.20
N ILE A 307 -2.30 -1.01 -9.77
CA ILE A 307 -3.18 -1.78 -10.67
C ILE A 307 -4.00 -0.82 -11.54
N ARG A 308 -4.56 0.25 -10.95
CA ARG A 308 -5.33 1.24 -11.70
C ARG A 308 -4.49 2.09 -12.66
N ILE A 309 -3.27 2.45 -12.28
CA ILE A 309 -2.34 3.17 -13.16
C ILE A 309 -2.01 2.29 -14.36
N TYR A 310 -1.66 1.02 -14.12
CA TYR A 310 -1.43 0.05 -15.19
C TYR A 310 -2.65 -0.10 -16.10
N ASP A 311 -3.85 -0.35 -15.55
CA ASP A 311 -5.09 -0.49 -16.32
C ASP A 311 -5.44 0.76 -17.14
N ALA A 312 -5.14 1.96 -16.62
CA ALA A 312 -5.41 3.21 -17.30
C ALA A 312 -4.45 3.42 -18.48
N LEU A 313 -3.15 3.18 -18.27
CA LEU A 313 -2.12 3.30 -19.31
C LEU A 313 -2.28 2.24 -20.40
N GLU A 314 -2.63 1.01 -20.03
CA GLU A 314 -2.75 -0.13 -20.94
C GLU A 314 -3.75 0.12 -22.08
N ARG A 315 -4.82 0.89 -21.81
CA ARG A 315 -5.81 1.31 -22.82
C ARG A 315 -5.20 2.10 -23.98
N PHE A 316 -4.02 2.68 -23.78
CA PHE A 316 -3.32 3.55 -24.72
C PHE A 316 -1.93 3.03 -25.10
N ASP A 317 -1.50 1.87 -24.60
CA ASP A 317 -0.14 1.35 -24.84
C ASP A 317 0.01 0.67 -26.20
N THR A 318 0.24 1.46 -27.24
CA THR A 318 0.48 0.94 -28.60
C THR A 318 1.94 0.50 -28.82
N GLN A 319 2.85 0.77 -27.87
CA GLN A 319 4.28 0.51 -28.00
C GLN A 319 4.78 -0.66 -27.14
N GLY A 320 3.92 -1.21 -26.27
CA GLY A 320 4.25 -2.27 -25.33
C GLY A 320 5.28 -1.82 -24.29
N ILE A 321 5.18 -0.58 -23.83
CA ILE A 321 6.11 0.05 -22.87
C ILE A 321 5.47 0.30 -21.49
N ASN A 322 4.27 -0.21 -21.25
CA ASN A 322 3.61 -0.28 -19.95
C ASN A 322 3.77 -1.69 -19.36
N TYR A 323 4.46 -1.79 -18.23
CA TYR A 323 4.80 -3.06 -17.59
C TYR A 323 4.23 -3.11 -16.18
N LEU A 324 3.93 -4.32 -15.70
CA LEU A 324 3.46 -4.59 -14.34
C LEU A 324 4.36 -5.63 -13.65
N VAL A 325 4.75 -5.36 -12.41
CA VAL A 325 5.39 -6.34 -11.53
C VAL A 325 4.63 -6.42 -10.22
N VAL A 326 4.23 -7.61 -9.81
CA VAL A 326 3.57 -7.82 -8.52
C VAL A 326 4.21 -8.97 -7.77
N GLY A 327 4.84 -8.66 -6.64
CA GLY A 327 5.46 -9.67 -5.78
C GLY A 327 4.65 -9.97 -4.53
N PRO A 328 5.05 -10.97 -3.72
CA PRO A 328 4.37 -11.37 -2.50
C PRO A 328 4.72 -10.45 -1.33
N TRP A 329 4.64 -9.14 -1.57
CA TRP A 329 5.19 -8.14 -0.66
C TRP A 329 4.08 -7.38 0.05
N ARG A 330 4.45 -6.88 1.22
CA ARG A 330 3.80 -5.73 1.84
C ARG A 330 4.13 -4.43 1.12
N HIS A 331 3.51 -3.33 1.56
CA HIS A 331 3.81 -1.99 1.07
C HIS A 331 5.31 -1.69 1.13
N GLY A 332 5.90 -1.39 -0.02
CA GLY A 332 7.34 -1.11 -0.18
C GLY A 332 8.29 -2.25 0.18
N GLY A 333 7.80 -3.46 0.41
CA GLY A 333 8.57 -4.59 0.96
C GLY A 333 9.73 -5.04 0.07
N TRP A 334 9.72 -4.69 -1.21
CA TRP A 334 10.79 -4.97 -2.17
C TRP A 334 11.98 -4.02 -2.08
N SER A 335 11.88 -2.92 -1.33
CA SER A 335 12.93 -1.90 -1.25
C SER A 335 14.15 -2.34 -0.43
N GLY A 336 14.06 -3.41 0.36
CA GLY A 336 15.19 -3.94 1.13
C GLY A 336 15.06 -5.42 1.45
N GLY A 337 16.11 -6.00 2.03
CA GLY A 337 16.15 -7.43 2.40
C GLY A 337 16.02 -8.40 1.23
N THR A 338 15.88 -9.69 1.55
CA THR A 338 15.69 -10.78 0.57
C THR A 338 14.25 -10.86 0.07
N GLY A 339 13.26 -10.55 0.92
CA GLY A 339 11.85 -10.76 0.62
C GLY A 339 11.48 -12.24 0.50
N ASP A 340 12.11 -13.09 1.31
CA ASP A 340 11.88 -14.54 1.35
C ASP A 340 10.66 -14.96 2.17
N SER A 341 10.04 -14.00 2.88
CA SER A 341 8.87 -14.22 3.71
C SER A 341 8.12 -12.92 3.98
N LEU A 342 6.85 -13.05 4.38
CA LEU A 342 6.04 -11.98 4.96
C LEU A 342 5.26 -12.53 6.15
N GLY A 343 5.50 -11.97 7.33
CA GLY A 343 4.93 -12.52 8.56
C GLY A 343 5.36 -13.98 8.75
N ALA A 344 4.38 -14.88 8.90
CA ALA A 344 4.62 -16.31 9.04
C ALA A 344 4.80 -17.06 7.70
N ILE A 345 4.58 -16.39 6.56
CA ILE A 345 4.45 -17.02 5.24
C ILE A 345 5.80 -17.00 4.50
N PRO A 346 6.42 -18.18 4.23
CA PRO A 346 7.65 -18.25 3.46
C PRO A 346 7.38 -18.35 1.94
N PHE A 347 8.19 -17.66 1.14
CA PHE A 347 8.08 -17.61 -0.32
C PHE A 347 9.07 -18.48 -1.07
N GLY A 348 9.93 -19.22 -0.36
CA GLY A 348 10.85 -20.19 -0.99
C GLY A 348 11.97 -19.59 -1.83
N GLY A 349 12.14 -18.25 -1.85
CA GLY A 349 13.22 -17.57 -2.57
C GLY A 349 13.27 -16.07 -2.30
N ASN A 350 14.38 -15.43 -2.66
CA ASN A 350 14.62 -14.01 -2.39
C ASN A 350 13.86 -13.11 -3.39
N THR A 351 12.55 -12.99 -3.23
CA THR A 351 11.68 -12.32 -4.22
C THR A 351 11.99 -10.84 -4.39
N ALA A 352 12.28 -10.11 -3.31
CA ALA A 352 12.60 -8.68 -3.35
C ALA A 352 13.97 -8.41 -3.99
N GLU A 353 14.97 -9.23 -3.64
CA GLU A 353 16.30 -9.15 -4.26
C GLU A 353 16.23 -9.49 -5.75
N TYR A 354 15.51 -10.56 -6.12
CA TYR A 354 15.25 -10.91 -7.52
C TYR A 354 14.64 -9.74 -8.30
N PHE A 355 13.63 -9.07 -7.74
CA PHE A 355 13.04 -7.89 -8.38
C PHE A 355 14.07 -6.78 -8.61
N ARG A 356 14.83 -6.39 -7.57
CA ARG A 356 15.81 -5.29 -7.70
C ARG A 356 16.91 -5.61 -8.72
N ASP A 357 17.41 -6.84 -8.69
CA ASP A 357 18.59 -7.24 -9.46
C ASP A 357 18.26 -7.71 -10.87
N GLN A 358 17.15 -8.43 -11.05
CA GLN A 358 16.80 -9.09 -12.31
C GLN A 358 15.69 -8.38 -13.08
N VAL A 359 15.01 -7.39 -12.48
CA VAL A 359 13.90 -6.66 -13.12
C VAL A 359 14.16 -5.16 -13.13
N GLN A 360 14.24 -4.53 -11.96
CA GLN A 360 14.37 -3.06 -11.85
C GLN A 360 15.69 -2.55 -12.44
N ALA A 361 16.82 -3.11 -12.04
CA ALA A 361 18.12 -2.67 -12.55
C ALA A 361 18.27 -2.90 -14.08
N PRO A 362 17.90 -4.07 -14.64
CA PRO A 362 17.89 -4.27 -16.09
C PRO A 362 16.93 -3.34 -16.84
N PHE A 363 15.75 -3.05 -16.29
CA PHE A 363 14.79 -2.11 -16.89
C PHE A 363 15.42 -0.73 -17.06
N PHE A 364 15.99 -0.16 -16.00
CA PHE A 364 16.66 1.14 -16.10
C PHE A 364 17.92 1.10 -16.97
N ALA A 365 18.71 0.02 -16.94
CA ALA A 365 19.88 -0.11 -17.79
C ALA A 365 19.51 -0.11 -19.28
N TYR A 366 18.42 -0.78 -19.65
CA TYR A 366 17.95 -0.81 -21.03
C TYR A 366 17.55 0.59 -21.52
N PHE A 367 16.66 1.28 -20.81
CA PHE A 367 16.13 2.57 -21.27
C PHE A 367 17.07 3.76 -21.06
N LEU A 368 17.96 3.71 -20.07
CA LEU A 368 18.85 4.83 -19.72
C LEU A 368 20.29 4.69 -20.23
N LYS A 369 20.73 3.47 -20.58
CA LYS A 369 22.11 3.19 -21.00
C LYS A 369 22.23 2.42 -22.31
N ASP A 370 21.11 2.06 -22.94
CA ASP A 370 21.09 1.19 -24.14
C ASP A 370 21.81 -0.15 -23.88
N LYS A 371 21.72 -0.67 -22.65
CA LYS A 371 22.42 -1.89 -22.20
C LYS A 371 21.42 -3.01 -21.95
N GLY A 372 21.71 -4.20 -22.50
CA GLY A 372 20.88 -5.40 -22.33
C GLY A 372 19.84 -5.57 -23.43
N ALA A 373 18.93 -6.53 -23.23
CA ALA A 373 17.85 -6.84 -24.16
C ALA A 373 16.48 -6.45 -23.57
N ARG A 374 15.52 -6.12 -24.43
CA ARG A 374 14.13 -5.84 -24.05
C ARG A 374 13.37 -7.16 -23.82
N ASP A 375 13.69 -7.85 -22.73
CA ASP A 375 13.06 -9.11 -22.33
C ASP A 375 12.21 -8.94 -21.06
N PHE A 376 11.21 -8.06 -21.15
CA PHE A 376 10.26 -7.79 -20.08
C PHE A 376 8.87 -8.31 -20.51
N PRO A 377 8.24 -9.22 -19.76
CA PRO A 377 6.84 -9.58 -20.03
C PRO A 377 5.95 -8.37 -19.74
N GLN A 378 4.76 -8.31 -20.33
CA GLN A 378 3.79 -7.25 -20.01
C GLN A 378 3.47 -7.25 -18.51
N ALA A 379 3.29 -8.44 -17.92
CA ALA A 379 3.23 -8.58 -16.48
C ALA A 379 4.11 -9.71 -15.95
N LEU A 380 4.80 -9.45 -14.84
CA LEU A 380 5.54 -10.41 -14.05
C LEU A 380 4.95 -10.47 -12.64
N THR A 381 4.30 -11.57 -12.31
CA THR A 381 3.58 -11.72 -11.03
C THR A 381 4.09 -12.91 -10.24
N PHE A 382 4.11 -12.83 -8.92
CA PHE A 382 4.41 -13.98 -8.08
C PHE A 382 3.12 -14.77 -7.75
N GLU A 383 3.06 -16.06 -8.07
CA GLU A 383 1.96 -16.96 -7.70
C GLU A 383 2.20 -17.46 -6.27
N SER A 384 1.71 -16.73 -5.27
CA SER A 384 2.19 -16.88 -3.88
C SER A 384 1.88 -18.22 -3.23
N GLY A 385 0.81 -18.90 -3.63
CA GLY A 385 0.52 -20.25 -3.13
C GLY A 385 1.42 -21.35 -3.72
N ALA A 386 2.01 -21.11 -4.89
CA ALA A 386 2.98 -22.02 -5.52
C ALA A 386 4.44 -21.57 -5.35
N ASN A 387 4.68 -20.36 -4.83
CA ASN A 387 5.99 -19.77 -4.67
C ASN A 387 6.79 -19.63 -5.98
N GLU A 388 6.12 -19.19 -7.05
CA GLU A 388 6.72 -19.10 -8.39
C GLU A 388 6.44 -17.77 -9.09
N TRP A 389 7.48 -17.18 -9.72
CA TRP A 389 7.29 -16.06 -10.64
C TRP A 389 6.63 -16.54 -11.95
N ARG A 390 5.60 -15.82 -12.38
CA ARG A 390 4.83 -16.05 -13.60
C ARG A 390 4.97 -14.87 -14.55
N ARG A 391 5.28 -15.19 -15.80
CA ARG A 391 5.34 -14.23 -16.91
C ARG A 391 4.03 -14.29 -17.68
N TRP A 392 3.45 -13.13 -17.97
CA TRP A 392 2.22 -13.00 -18.73
C TRP A 392 2.38 -12.03 -19.88
N ASP A 393 1.85 -12.43 -21.02
CA ASP A 393 1.74 -11.57 -22.20
C ASP A 393 0.56 -10.58 -22.10
N GLN A 394 -0.29 -10.73 -21.08
CA GLN A 394 -1.40 -9.85 -20.73
C GLN A 394 -1.81 -10.10 -19.27
N TRP A 395 -2.09 -9.04 -18.52
CA TRP A 395 -2.70 -9.13 -17.19
C TRP A 395 -4.00 -8.31 -17.12
N PRO A 396 -5.08 -8.86 -16.53
CA PRO A 396 -5.24 -10.25 -16.09
C PRO A 396 -5.21 -11.24 -17.28
N PRO A 397 -4.84 -12.51 -17.07
CA PRO A 397 -4.65 -13.47 -18.16
C PRO A 397 -5.98 -14.09 -18.61
N THR A 398 -6.90 -13.27 -19.11
CA THR A 398 -8.30 -13.68 -19.42
C THR A 398 -8.42 -14.81 -20.44
N ALA A 399 -7.44 -14.98 -21.34
CA ALA A 399 -7.39 -16.11 -22.28
C ALA A 399 -6.99 -17.45 -21.62
N ARG A 400 -6.49 -17.42 -20.38
CA ARG A 400 -6.01 -18.58 -19.62
C ARG A 400 -6.75 -18.79 -18.30
N ALA A 401 -7.78 -18.00 -18.01
CA ALA A 401 -8.57 -18.11 -16.80
C ALA A 401 -10.07 -18.07 -17.13
N GLU A 402 -10.85 -18.85 -16.40
CA GLU A 402 -12.32 -18.84 -16.45
C GLU A 402 -12.89 -18.42 -15.10
N VAL A 403 -13.95 -17.61 -15.11
CA VAL A 403 -14.60 -17.18 -13.87
C VAL A 403 -15.44 -18.33 -13.33
N ARG A 404 -15.19 -18.69 -12.06
CA ARG A 404 -15.98 -19.65 -11.28
C ARG A 404 -16.48 -18.98 -10.01
N SER A 405 -17.60 -19.45 -9.48
CA SER A 405 -18.20 -18.89 -8.27
C SER A 405 -17.96 -19.77 -7.04
N LEU A 406 -17.46 -19.20 -5.96
CA LEU A 406 -17.52 -19.75 -4.61
C LEU A 406 -18.89 -19.44 -4.01
N ILE A 407 -19.80 -20.41 -4.03
CA ILE A 407 -21.21 -20.25 -3.66
C ILE A 407 -21.41 -20.60 -2.18
N PHE A 408 -22.10 -19.72 -1.45
CA PHE A 408 -22.36 -19.90 -0.03
C PHE A 408 -23.51 -20.91 0.16
N GLY A 409 -23.33 -21.84 1.10
CA GLY A 409 -24.25 -22.93 1.38
C GLY A 409 -24.64 -23.01 2.86
N ALA A 410 -25.61 -23.87 3.17
CA ALA A 410 -26.04 -24.12 4.55
C ALA A 410 -24.93 -24.78 5.37
N ASN A 411 -25.00 -24.62 6.70
CA ASN A 411 -24.03 -25.18 7.64
C ASN A 411 -22.59 -24.76 7.32
N GLU A 412 -22.38 -23.47 7.00
CA GLU A 412 -21.04 -22.90 6.79
C GLU A 412 -20.27 -23.56 5.63
N THR A 413 -20.98 -24.12 4.66
CA THR A 413 -20.37 -24.75 3.49
C THR A 413 -20.14 -23.74 2.36
N LEU A 414 -19.01 -23.89 1.67
CA LEU A 414 -18.67 -23.16 0.45
C LEU A 414 -18.45 -24.15 -0.70
N THR A 415 -19.00 -23.87 -1.87
CA THR A 415 -18.84 -24.75 -3.05
C THR A 415 -18.28 -23.97 -4.22
N LEU A 416 -17.17 -24.44 -4.80
CA LEU A 416 -16.68 -23.93 -6.08
C LEU A 416 -17.56 -24.48 -7.22
N GLY A 417 -18.41 -23.62 -7.76
CA GLY A 417 -19.31 -23.93 -8.88
C GLY A 417 -18.58 -24.10 -10.21
N PRO A 418 -19.26 -24.65 -11.23
CA PRO A 418 -18.73 -24.71 -12.60
C PRO A 418 -18.53 -23.29 -13.17
N PRO A 419 -17.71 -23.13 -14.23
CA PRO A 419 -17.62 -21.87 -14.98
C PRO A 419 -18.99 -21.47 -15.52
N GLU A 420 -19.32 -20.18 -15.45
CA GLU A 420 -20.62 -19.56 -15.77
C GLU A 420 -21.67 -20.50 -16.38
N ALA A 421 -22.36 -21.26 -15.53
CA ALA A 421 -23.69 -21.74 -15.88
C ALA A 421 -24.67 -20.66 -15.39
N GLY A 422 -25.60 -20.27 -16.26
CA GLY A 422 -26.76 -19.45 -15.90
C GLY A 422 -27.59 -20.10 -14.78
N PRO A 423 -28.85 -19.68 -14.57
CA PRO A 423 -29.68 -20.17 -13.47
C PRO A 423 -30.14 -21.62 -13.74
N GLU A 424 -29.22 -22.59 -13.73
CA GLU A 424 -29.54 -23.98 -13.49
C GLU A 424 -30.25 -24.06 -12.13
N PRO A 425 -31.35 -24.83 -12.01
CA PRO A 425 -32.08 -24.95 -10.76
C PRO A 425 -31.18 -25.61 -9.70
N ARG A 426 -30.60 -24.77 -8.84
CA ARG A 426 -29.86 -25.21 -7.66
C ARG A 426 -30.78 -26.02 -6.76
N PRO A 427 -30.30 -27.09 -6.11
CA PRO A 427 -31.11 -27.84 -5.15
C PRO A 427 -31.67 -26.88 -4.09
N PRO A 428 -32.92 -27.09 -3.62
CA PRO A 428 -33.53 -26.23 -2.62
C PRO A 428 -32.68 -26.23 -1.34
N ILE A 429 -32.37 -25.02 -0.85
CA ILE A 429 -31.57 -24.83 0.36
C ILE A 429 -32.52 -24.85 1.57
N PRO A 430 -32.25 -25.67 2.61
CA PRO A 430 -33.09 -25.73 3.81
C PRO A 430 -33.20 -24.38 4.53
N ASP A 431 -34.32 -24.13 5.22
CA ASP A 431 -34.43 -23.00 6.14
C ASP A 431 -33.48 -23.20 7.36
N PRO A 432 -32.89 -22.11 7.91
CA PRO A 432 -33.02 -20.73 7.47
C PRO A 432 -32.27 -20.47 6.15
N ARG A 433 -32.79 -19.51 5.37
CA ARG A 433 -32.31 -19.13 4.02
C ARG A 433 -31.12 -18.18 4.00
N PHE A 434 -30.63 -17.86 5.17
CA PHE A 434 -29.55 -16.93 5.43
C PHE A 434 -28.80 -17.39 6.68
N ASP A 435 -27.60 -16.89 6.84
CA ASP A 435 -26.86 -16.93 8.10
C ASP A 435 -26.86 -15.50 8.67
N GLU A 436 -26.96 -15.36 10.00
CA GLU A 436 -27.26 -14.10 10.68
C GLU A 436 -26.25 -13.83 11.79
N PHE A 437 -25.89 -12.56 11.96
CA PHE A 437 -25.07 -12.09 13.08
C PHE A 437 -25.52 -10.71 13.55
N VAL A 438 -25.19 -10.37 14.79
CA VAL A 438 -25.40 -9.01 15.33
C VAL A 438 -24.08 -8.27 15.28
N SER A 439 -24.03 -7.17 14.55
CA SER A 439 -22.88 -6.26 14.59
C SER A 439 -23.17 -5.13 15.56
N ASP A 440 -22.28 -4.97 16.54
CA ASP A 440 -22.38 -3.94 17.57
C ASP A 440 -21.19 -2.96 17.47
N PRO A 441 -21.41 -1.69 17.07
CA PRO A 441 -20.37 -0.68 17.02
C PRO A 441 -19.70 -0.38 18.37
N ALA A 442 -20.28 -0.81 19.50
CA ALA A 442 -19.62 -0.73 20.82
C ALA A 442 -18.59 -1.85 21.03
N HIS A 443 -18.67 -2.95 20.29
CA HIS A 443 -17.79 -4.11 20.39
C HIS A 443 -17.22 -4.53 19.01
N PRO A 444 -16.64 -3.60 18.24
CA PRO A 444 -16.27 -3.86 16.85
C PRO A 444 -15.21 -4.97 16.74
N VAL A 445 -15.24 -5.71 15.64
CA VAL A 445 -14.26 -6.75 15.32
C VAL A 445 -12.89 -6.08 15.10
N PRO A 446 -11.86 -6.45 15.87
CA PRO A 446 -10.52 -5.92 15.65
C PRO A 446 -9.93 -6.40 14.33
N TYR A 447 -9.24 -5.54 13.59
CA TYR A 447 -8.65 -5.92 12.30
C TYR A 447 -7.42 -6.82 12.39
N ARG A 448 -6.79 -6.83 13.56
CA ARG A 448 -5.69 -7.71 13.94
C ARG A 448 -5.71 -7.96 15.44
N GLN A 449 -4.98 -8.96 15.92
CA GLN A 449 -5.00 -9.32 17.33
C GLN A 449 -4.60 -8.15 18.24
N ARG A 450 -5.41 -7.88 19.27
CA ARG A 450 -5.13 -6.84 20.28
C ARG A 450 -4.01 -7.28 21.24
N PRO A 451 -3.24 -6.34 21.83
CA PRO A 451 -3.30 -4.89 21.63
C PRO A 451 -2.78 -4.46 20.25
N ILE A 452 -3.34 -3.37 19.71
CA ILE A 452 -3.00 -2.81 18.39
C ILE A 452 -2.06 -1.62 18.61
N GLN A 453 -0.86 -1.66 18.03
CA GLN A 453 0.09 -0.53 18.08
C GLN A 453 -0.38 0.65 17.22
N PRO A 454 0.11 1.87 17.47
CA PRO A 454 0.11 2.93 16.47
C PRO A 454 0.67 2.43 15.13
N THR A 455 0.12 2.94 14.04
CA THR A 455 0.45 2.56 12.66
C THR A 455 1.96 2.71 12.43
N TYR A 456 2.52 3.87 12.80
CA TYR A 456 3.95 4.20 12.63
C TYR A 456 4.75 4.11 13.94
N PHE A 457 4.41 3.18 14.84
CA PHE A 457 5.07 3.08 16.14
C PHE A 457 6.61 2.89 16.01
N PRO A 458 7.44 3.81 16.56
CA PRO A 458 8.90 3.75 16.39
C PRO A 458 9.55 2.49 16.95
N GLY A 459 8.93 1.84 17.96
CA GLY A 459 9.39 0.58 18.53
C GLY A 459 9.02 -0.67 17.71
N GLY A 460 8.38 -0.49 16.54
CA GLY A 460 7.93 -1.56 15.65
C GLY A 460 6.42 -1.81 15.76
N SER A 461 5.74 -1.81 14.61
CA SER A 461 4.32 -2.10 14.47
C SER A 461 4.11 -3.29 13.53
N ARG A 462 3.12 -4.14 13.83
CA ARG A 462 2.69 -5.22 12.92
C ARG A 462 1.83 -4.71 11.76
N TRP A 463 1.77 -3.38 11.55
CA TRP A 463 0.96 -2.76 10.49
C TRP A 463 1.36 -3.35 9.14
N SER A 464 2.67 -3.42 8.92
CA SER A 464 3.29 -3.94 7.71
C SER A 464 3.00 -5.41 7.39
N THR A 465 2.38 -6.17 8.29
CA THR A 465 2.09 -7.60 8.12
C THR A 465 0.64 -7.99 8.40
N TRP A 466 -0.25 -7.03 8.69
CA TRP A 466 -1.58 -7.35 9.22
C TRP A 466 -2.42 -8.18 8.24
N LEU A 467 -2.23 -7.97 6.94
CA LEU A 467 -2.90 -8.71 5.87
C LEU A 467 -2.52 -10.19 5.78
N VAL A 468 -1.40 -10.61 6.39
CA VAL A 468 -0.96 -12.02 6.45
C VAL A 468 -1.04 -12.59 7.86
N GLU A 469 -1.71 -11.90 8.79
CA GLU A 469 -1.98 -12.46 10.11
C GLU A 469 -3.09 -13.51 10.03
N ASP A 470 -2.97 -14.51 10.89
CA ASP A 470 -3.93 -15.61 11.01
C ASP A 470 -5.32 -15.09 11.36
N GLN A 471 -6.34 -15.42 10.57
CA GLN A 471 -7.72 -14.97 10.83
C GLN A 471 -8.45 -15.77 11.91
N ARG A 472 -7.87 -16.85 12.45
CA ARG A 472 -8.47 -17.63 13.53
C ARG A 472 -8.80 -16.82 14.79
N PHE A 473 -8.10 -15.71 15.03
CA PHE A 473 -8.37 -14.86 16.20
C PHE A 473 -9.77 -14.22 16.21
N VAL A 474 -10.48 -14.22 15.07
CA VAL A 474 -11.87 -13.73 14.95
C VAL A 474 -12.88 -14.79 14.53
N ASP A 475 -12.44 -16.01 14.20
CA ASP A 475 -13.30 -17.04 13.60
C ASP A 475 -14.42 -17.50 14.55
N ASP A 476 -14.13 -17.58 15.86
CA ASP A 476 -15.11 -17.96 16.89
C ASP A 476 -16.01 -16.79 17.36
N ARG A 477 -15.90 -15.60 16.75
CA ARG A 477 -16.72 -14.46 17.16
C ARG A 477 -18.12 -14.57 16.58
N ALA A 478 -19.13 -14.35 17.42
CA ALA A 478 -20.54 -14.36 17.02
C ALA A 478 -20.95 -13.25 16.02
N ASP A 479 -20.07 -12.28 15.75
CA ASP A 479 -20.26 -11.19 14.79
C ASP A 479 -19.39 -11.31 13.53
N VAL A 480 -18.91 -12.53 13.26
CA VAL A 480 -18.19 -12.94 12.04
C VAL A 480 -18.83 -14.22 11.51
N LEU A 481 -19.15 -14.26 10.22
CA LEU A 481 -19.63 -15.47 9.53
C LEU A 481 -18.49 -16.08 8.70
N SER A 482 -18.36 -17.40 8.73
CA SER A 482 -17.36 -18.16 7.98
C SER A 482 -18.02 -19.24 7.13
N TRP A 483 -17.60 -19.39 5.88
CA TRP A 483 -17.95 -20.54 5.03
C TRP A 483 -16.69 -21.13 4.42
N GLU A 484 -16.59 -22.46 4.36
CA GLU A 484 -15.42 -23.12 3.79
C GLU A 484 -15.74 -24.31 2.87
N THR A 485 -14.86 -24.57 1.92
CA THR A 485 -14.94 -25.77 1.09
C THR A 485 -14.60 -27.02 1.91
N SER A 486 -14.99 -28.19 1.41
CA SER A 486 -14.27 -29.41 1.79
C SER A 486 -12.78 -29.27 1.47
N VAL A 487 -11.95 -30.09 2.11
CA VAL A 487 -10.52 -30.20 1.77
C VAL A 487 -10.36 -30.40 0.26
N LEU A 488 -9.54 -29.55 -0.36
CA LEU A 488 -9.28 -29.58 -1.80
C LEU A 488 -8.54 -30.87 -2.16
N ASN A 489 -9.05 -31.56 -3.18
CA ASN A 489 -8.45 -32.79 -3.70
C ASN A 489 -7.39 -32.54 -4.79
N GLN A 490 -7.32 -31.31 -5.31
CA GLN A 490 -6.40 -30.81 -6.31
C GLN A 490 -6.13 -29.32 -6.08
N ASP A 491 -5.06 -28.79 -6.65
CA ASP A 491 -4.74 -27.36 -6.59
C ASP A 491 -5.85 -26.55 -7.30
N VAL A 492 -6.12 -25.34 -6.79
CA VAL A 492 -6.97 -24.34 -7.46
C VAL A 492 -6.16 -23.06 -7.58
N THR A 493 -5.76 -22.73 -8.82
CA THR A 493 -4.99 -21.52 -9.11
C THR A 493 -5.93 -20.41 -9.58
N ILE A 494 -5.83 -19.23 -8.99
CA ILE A 494 -6.54 -18.02 -9.43
C ILE A 494 -5.55 -17.00 -9.98
N ALA A 495 -5.92 -16.32 -11.07
CA ALA A 495 -5.14 -15.23 -11.65
C ALA A 495 -6.07 -14.17 -12.27
N GLY A 496 -6.28 -13.06 -11.56
CA GLY A 496 -7.12 -11.94 -11.98
C GLY A 496 -8.02 -11.39 -10.87
N GLU A 497 -9.04 -10.62 -11.26
CA GLU A 497 -9.98 -9.97 -10.34
C GLU A 497 -10.83 -10.97 -9.53
N VAL A 498 -10.76 -10.89 -8.20
CA VAL A 498 -11.70 -11.54 -7.28
C VAL A 498 -12.86 -10.56 -7.02
N LYS A 499 -14.11 -11.04 -7.07
CA LYS A 499 -15.30 -10.18 -6.96
C LYS A 499 -16.33 -10.74 -6.00
N ALA A 500 -16.76 -9.94 -5.03
CA ALA A 500 -17.82 -10.31 -4.12
C ALA A 500 -19.20 -9.95 -4.71
N HIS A 501 -20.16 -10.87 -4.57
CA HIS A 501 -21.58 -10.67 -4.83
C HIS A 501 -22.35 -11.08 -3.57
N ILE A 502 -22.62 -10.11 -2.70
CA ILE A 502 -23.24 -10.38 -1.40
C ILE A 502 -24.68 -9.92 -1.42
N PHE A 503 -25.61 -10.86 -1.22
CA PHE A 503 -27.01 -10.57 -0.99
C PHE A 503 -27.25 -10.48 0.50
N ALA A 504 -27.45 -9.27 1.01
CA ALA A 504 -27.57 -9.05 2.45
C ALA A 504 -28.70 -8.11 2.83
N SER A 505 -29.16 -8.24 4.08
CA SER A 505 -30.07 -7.29 4.70
C SER A 505 -29.53 -6.88 6.08
N THR A 506 -29.89 -5.68 6.51
CA THR A 506 -29.61 -5.18 7.85
C THR A 506 -30.90 -4.67 8.49
N THR A 507 -31.05 -4.84 9.80
CA THR A 507 -32.13 -4.18 10.58
C THR A 507 -31.90 -2.68 10.75
N GLY A 508 -30.67 -2.19 10.52
CA GLY A 508 -30.31 -0.79 10.50
C GLY A 508 -30.68 -0.09 9.18
N SER A 509 -30.11 1.09 8.97
CA SER A 509 -30.27 1.87 7.73
C SER A 509 -28.95 2.26 7.06
N ASP A 510 -27.83 1.77 7.59
CA ASP A 510 -26.50 1.77 6.98
C ASP A 510 -25.75 0.52 7.45
N ALA A 511 -24.70 0.10 6.76
CA ALA A 511 -23.85 -1.03 7.15
C ALA A 511 -22.55 -1.01 6.36
N ASP A 512 -21.45 -1.46 6.95
CA ASP A 512 -20.26 -1.85 6.19
C ASP A 512 -20.30 -3.37 5.97
N TRP A 513 -19.81 -3.83 4.82
CA TRP A 513 -19.67 -5.24 4.46
C TRP A 513 -18.20 -5.52 4.16
N ILE A 514 -17.56 -6.30 5.01
CA ILE A 514 -16.17 -6.75 4.83
C ILE A 514 -16.22 -8.21 4.38
N VAL A 515 -15.55 -8.51 3.27
CA VAL A 515 -15.40 -9.88 2.75
C VAL A 515 -13.92 -10.22 2.68
N LYS A 516 -13.56 -11.40 3.16
CA LYS A 516 -12.19 -11.94 3.10
C LYS A 516 -12.21 -13.27 2.37
N LEU A 517 -11.35 -13.43 1.35
CA LEU A 517 -11.01 -14.71 0.74
C LEU A 517 -9.78 -15.27 1.45
N ILE A 518 -9.88 -16.48 1.99
CA ILE A 518 -8.90 -17.08 2.89
C ILE A 518 -8.45 -18.44 2.35
N ASP A 519 -7.16 -18.71 2.46
CA ASP A 519 -6.57 -20.04 2.31
C ASP A 519 -6.40 -20.67 3.71
N VAL A 520 -7.10 -21.78 3.96
CA VAL A 520 -6.98 -22.54 5.20
C VAL A 520 -5.97 -23.65 5.00
N TYR A 521 -4.85 -23.55 5.71
CA TYR A 521 -3.78 -24.54 5.66
C TYR A 521 -4.23 -25.88 6.28
N PRO A 522 -3.59 -27.01 5.91
CA PRO A 522 -3.89 -28.31 6.50
C PRO A 522 -3.57 -28.32 7.99
N GLU A 523 -4.37 -29.06 8.78
CA GLU A 523 -4.07 -29.32 10.20
C GLU A 523 -2.79 -30.16 10.36
N ASP A 524 -2.56 -31.11 9.45
CA ASP A 524 -1.32 -31.87 9.40
C ASP A 524 -0.30 -31.14 8.51
N HIS A 525 0.47 -30.23 9.12
CA HIS A 525 1.51 -29.46 8.44
C HIS A 525 2.89 -29.67 9.08
N PRO A 526 3.50 -30.87 8.92
CA PRO A 526 4.65 -31.31 9.70
C PRO A 526 5.94 -30.52 9.43
N THR A 527 6.01 -29.79 8.32
CA THR A 527 7.15 -28.93 7.96
C THR A 527 7.14 -27.61 8.73
N ASN A 528 5.97 -27.14 9.20
CA ASN A 528 5.84 -25.92 9.98
C ASN A 528 4.52 -25.90 10.79
N TRP A 529 4.57 -26.39 12.03
CA TRP A 529 3.38 -26.46 12.90
C TRP A 529 2.74 -25.09 13.21
N ASN A 530 3.45 -23.97 13.04
CA ASN A 530 2.84 -22.65 13.21
C ASN A 530 1.83 -22.32 12.09
N LEU A 531 1.91 -23.01 10.95
CA LEU A 531 0.97 -22.86 9.84
C LEU A 531 -0.12 -23.95 9.83
N ALA A 532 -0.12 -24.89 10.78
CA ALA A 532 -1.17 -25.90 10.87
C ALA A 532 -2.53 -25.23 11.14
N GLY A 533 -3.51 -25.46 10.25
CA GLY A 533 -4.84 -24.85 10.30
C GLY A 533 -4.85 -23.32 10.15
N PHE A 534 -3.74 -22.71 9.72
CA PHE A 534 -3.61 -21.25 9.58
C PHE A 534 -4.58 -20.70 8.54
N GLN A 535 -5.25 -19.59 8.86
CA GLN A 535 -6.19 -18.92 7.97
C GLN A 535 -5.53 -17.69 7.35
N LEU A 536 -4.88 -17.88 6.20
CA LEU A 536 -4.19 -16.80 5.47
C LEU A 536 -5.19 -16.02 4.62
N MET A 537 -5.31 -14.72 4.87
CA MET A 537 -6.10 -13.84 4.01
C MET A 537 -5.39 -13.62 2.67
N VAL A 538 -5.98 -14.13 1.60
CA VAL A 538 -5.44 -14.06 0.22
C VAL A 538 -5.87 -12.75 -0.46
N SER A 539 -7.10 -12.32 -0.23
CA SER A 539 -7.70 -11.13 -0.81
C SER A 539 -8.86 -10.69 0.08
N ASN A 540 -9.17 -9.40 0.10
CA ASN A 540 -10.18 -8.84 0.98
C ASN A 540 -10.59 -7.46 0.48
N GLU A 541 -11.76 -7.00 0.90
CA GLU A 541 -12.13 -5.59 0.79
C GLU A 541 -13.37 -5.27 1.64
N VAL A 542 -13.48 -4.02 2.09
CA VAL A 542 -14.67 -3.41 2.70
C VAL A 542 -15.51 -2.67 1.66
N PHE A 543 -16.83 -2.72 1.81
CA PHE A 543 -17.77 -1.90 1.07
C PHE A 543 -18.71 -1.16 2.02
N ARG A 544 -18.79 0.17 1.91
CA ARG A 544 -19.68 0.99 2.71
C ARG A 544 -21.08 1.10 2.08
N GLY A 545 -22.07 0.54 2.76
CA GLY A 545 -23.38 0.20 2.22
C GLY A 545 -24.21 1.38 1.71
N ARG A 546 -24.11 2.56 2.32
CA ARG A 546 -24.73 3.80 1.81
C ARG A 546 -24.39 4.12 0.35
N TYR A 547 -23.26 3.61 -0.17
CA TYR A 547 -22.81 3.85 -1.54
C TYR A 547 -23.22 2.78 -2.55
N ARG A 548 -24.05 1.80 -2.16
CA ARG A 548 -24.49 0.67 -3.01
C ARG A 548 -24.99 1.09 -4.40
N THR A 549 -25.64 2.25 -4.50
CA THR A 549 -26.17 2.77 -5.78
C THR A 549 -25.36 3.91 -6.39
N SER A 550 -24.52 4.59 -5.60
CA SER A 550 -23.70 5.71 -6.05
C SER A 550 -22.68 6.09 -4.97
N PHE A 551 -21.40 6.19 -5.34
CA PHE A 551 -20.35 6.73 -4.47
C PHE A 551 -20.48 8.25 -4.24
N GLU A 552 -21.19 8.97 -5.11
CA GLU A 552 -21.39 10.43 -5.04
C GLU A 552 -22.64 10.83 -4.25
N LYS A 553 -23.63 9.94 -4.19
CA LYS A 553 -24.96 10.21 -3.63
C LYS A 553 -25.31 9.08 -2.68
N PRO A 554 -24.84 9.15 -1.43
CA PRO A 554 -25.16 8.13 -0.43
C PRO A 554 -26.68 8.08 -0.20
N ALA A 555 -27.20 6.87 -0.01
CA ALA A 555 -28.61 6.64 0.28
C ALA A 555 -28.78 5.67 1.45
N PRO A 556 -29.83 5.84 2.29
CA PRO A 556 -30.11 4.89 3.35
C PRO A 556 -30.44 3.51 2.79
N ILE A 557 -30.00 2.47 3.49
CA ILE A 557 -30.45 1.11 3.27
C ILE A 557 -31.85 0.95 3.88
N THR A 558 -32.78 0.38 3.12
CA THR A 558 -34.11 0.04 3.65
C THR A 558 -33.98 -1.12 4.66
N PRO A 559 -34.41 -0.95 5.91
CA PRO A 559 -34.32 -2.00 6.92
C PRO A 559 -34.97 -3.32 6.47
N ASN A 560 -34.27 -4.43 6.69
CA ASN A 560 -34.64 -5.81 6.33
C ASN A 560 -34.84 -6.09 4.84
N ALA A 561 -34.56 -5.13 3.94
CA ALA A 561 -34.57 -5.39 2.51
C ALA A 561 -33.34 -6.21 2.10
N VAL A 562 -33.55 -7.27 1.32
CA VAL A 562 -32.46 -8.04 0.71
C VAL A 562 -31.94 -7.26 -0.49
N LEU A 563 -30.69 -6.81 -0.43
CA LEU A 563 -30.03 -6.02 -1.47
C LEU A 563 -28.76 -6.74 -1.92
N GLU A 564 -28.42 -6.62 -3.20
CA GLU A 564 -27.13 -7.06 -3.72
C GLU A 564 -26.09 -5.95 -3.57
N TYR A 565 -24.92 -6.33 -3.07
CA TYR A 565 -23.71 -5.54 -3.00
C TYR A 565 -22.64 -6.24 -3.85
N THR A 566 -22.03 -5.51 -4.78
CA THR A 566 -21.02 -6.05 -5.70
C THR A 566 -19.81 -5.15 -5.74
N TRP A 567 -18.64 -5.69 -5.41
CA TRP A 567 -17.37 -4.96 -5.45
C TRP A 567 -16.18 -5.89 -5.65
N SER A 568 -15.06 -5.30 -6.05
CA SER A 568 -13.78 -6.00 -6.24
C SER A 568 -13.15 -6.28 -4.87
N LEU A 569 -12.63 -7.50 -4.66
CA LEU A 569 -11.72 -7.82 -3.55
C LEU A 569 -10.24 -7.68 -3.98
N HIS A 570 -10.03 -6.92 -5.05
CA HIS A 570 -8.80 -6.78 -5.80
C HIS A 570 -8.38 -8.01 -6.62
N THR A 571 -7.37 -7.80 -7.48
CA THR A 571 -6.79 -8.84 -8.32
C THR A 571 -5.72 -9.63 -7.56
N GLN A 572 -5.59 -10.92 -7.87
CA GLN A 572 -4.62 -11.78 -7.20
C GLN A 572 -4.04 -12.84 -8.14
N ASN A 573 -2.80 -13.27 -7.86
CA ASN A 573 -2.22 -14.51 -8.39
C ASN A 573 -1.89 -15.47 -7.23
N TYR A 574 -2.68 -16.54 -7.05
CA TYR A 574 -2.56 -17.42 -5.88
C TYR A 574 -3.00 -18.85 -6.20
N THR A 575 -2.37 -19.83 -5.53
CA THR A 575 -2.69 -21.24 -5.68
C THR A 575 -3.11 -21.82 -4.33
N PHE A 576 -4.40 -22.11 -4.17
CA PHE A 576 -4.89 -22.90 -3.06
C PHE A 576 -4.47 -24.35 -3.27
N LYS A 577 -3.61 -24.87 -2.40
CA LYS A 577 -2.98 -26.19 -2.60
C LYS A 577 -3.95 -27.32 -2.27
N LYS A 578 -3.76 -28.47 -2.93
CA LYS A 578 -4.37 -29.74 -2.49
C LYS A 578 -4.11 -29.94 -0.99
N GLY A 579 -5.14 -30.33 -0.25
CA GLY A 579 -5.10 -30.47 1.21
C GLY A 579 -5.51 -29.22 1.99
N HIS A 580 -5.53 -28.05 1.35
CA HIS A 580 -6.05 -26.81 1.94
C HIS A 580 -7.58 -26.73 1.77
N ARG A 581 -8.19 -25.64 2.28
CA ARG A 581 -9.57 -25.25 1.98
C ARG A 581 -9.61 -23.80 1.50
N ILE A 582 -10.63 -23.48 0.73
CA ILE A 582 -10.96 -22.08 0.41
C ILE A 582 -12.03 -21.66 1.41
N MET A 583 -11.81 -20.55 2.11
CA MET A 583 -12.73 -19.98 3.08
C MET A 583 -13.14 -18.56 2.66
N VAL A 584 -14.37 -18.19 2.99
CA VAL A 584 -14.84 -16.81 2.92
C VAL A 584 -15.37 -16.39 4.28
N GLN A 585 -14.85 -15.27 4.81
CA GLN A 585 -15.36 -14.63 6.01
C GLN A 585 -16.13 -13.35 5.66
N VAL A 586 -17.23 -13.09 6.38
CA VAL A 586 -18.02 -11.85 6.28
C VAL A 586 -18.25 -11.24 7.67
N GLN A 587 -18.02 -9.94 7.78
CA GLN A 587 -18.24 -9.16 9.01
C GLN A 587 -18.64 -7.71 8.67
N SER A 588 -19.06 -6.92 9.66
CA SER A 588 -19.53 -5.53 9.44
C SER A 588 -18.77 -4.45 10.20
N THR A 589 -17.67 -4.80 10.86
CA THR A 589 -16.71 -3.83 11.43
C THR A 589 -15.29 -4.34 11.22
N TRP A 590 -14.32 -3.43 11.10
CA TRP A 590 -12.91 -3.81 10.97
C TRP A 590 -12.03 -2.75 11.64
N PHE A 591 -11.94 -2.79 12.96
CA PHE A 591 -11.54 -1.63 13.77
C PHE A 591 -10.14 -1.77 14.38
N PRO A 592 -9.35 -0.69 14.55
CA PRO A 592 -9.59 0.68 14.12
C PRO A 592 -9.06 1.01 12.71
N ILE A 593 -8.76 0.01 11.86
CA ILE A 593 -8.33 0.32 10.49
C ILE A 593 -9.43 1.00 9.70
N ILE A 594 -10.70 0.57 9.82
CA ILE A 594 -11.88 1.24 9.28
C ILE A 594 -12.65 1.91 10.42
N ASP A 595 -13.17 3.12 10.19
CA ASP A 595 -14.06 3.79 11.13
C ASP A 595 -15.37 3.00 11.30
N ARG A 596 -16.02 3.14 12.45
CA ARG A 596 -17.25 2.39 12.71
C ARG A 596 -18.39 3.00 11.88
N ASN A 597 -19.05 2.19 11.05
CA ASN A 597 -20.35 2.55 10.53
C ASN A 597 -21.36 2.65 11.71
N PRO A 598 -22.13 3.75 11.85
CA PRO A 598 -23.12 3.87 12.92
C PRO A 598 -24.27 2.84 12.83
N GLN A 599 -24.44 2.23 11.67
CA GLN A 599 -25.56 1.36 11.26
C GLN A 599 -26.94 2.05 11.25
N THR A 600 -26.92 3.36 11.51
CA THR A 600 -28.02 4.29 11.25
C THR A 600 -27.52 5.27 10.20
N PHE A 601 -28.30 5.49 9.14
CA PHE A 601 -27.98 6.48 8.13
C PHE A 601 -27.93 7.88 8.75
N VAL A 602 -26.77 8.51 8.67
CA VAL A 602 -26.52 9.92 8.98
C VAL A 602 -25.97 10.61 7.72
N SER A 603 -26.15 11.92 7.61
CA SER A 603 -25.65 12.67 6.44
C SER A 603 -24.14 12.54 6.28
N ASN A 604 -23.39 12.57 7.39
CA ASN A 604 -21.94 12.47 7.41
C ASN A 604 -21.48 11.65 8.61
N ILE A 605 -20.76 10.55 8.38
CA ILE A 605 -20.28 9.66 9.46
C ILE A 605 -19.21 10.36 10.31
N PHE A 606 -18.42 11.27 9.73
CA PHE A 606 -17.45 12.08 10.49
C PHE A 606 -18.13 12.96 11.55
N GLU A 607 -19.40 13.31 11.34
CA GLU A 607 -20.21 14.17 12.22
C GLU A 607 -21.22 13.37 13.06
N ALA A 608 -21.16 12.03 13.03
CA ALA A 608 -22.04 11.18 13.81
C ALA A 608 -21.95 11.50 15.32
N LYS A 609 -23.04 11.28 16.03
CA LYS A 609 -23.14 11.41 17.49
C LYS A 609 -23.12 10.03 18.14
N ASP A 610 -22.81 9.97 19.43
CA ASP A 610 -22.85 8.72 20.21
C ASP A 610 -24.18 7.97 20.03
N SER A 611 -25.30 8.69 19.99
CA SER A 611 -26.65 8.13 19.84
C SER A 611 -26.94 7.48 18.48
N ASP A 612 -26.12 7.74 17.47
CA ASP A 612 -26.32 7.26 16.10
C ASP A 612 -25.78 5.82 15.95
N PHE A 613 -24.80 5.43 16.77
CA PHE A 613 -24.20 4.11 16.78
C PHE A 613 -25.14 3.12 17.47
N LYS A 614 -25.73 2.22 16.68
CA LYS A 614 -26.68 1.22 17.17
C LYS A 614 -26.29 -0.16 16.67
N ALA A 615 -26.40 -1.16 17.53
CA ALA A 615 -26.29 -2.54 17.10
C ALA A 615 -27.39 -2.87 16.07
N ALA A 616 -27.04 -3.70 15.10
CA ALA A 616 -27.94 -4.12 14.03
C ALA A 616 -27.70 -5.60 13.74
N THR A 617 -28.79 -6.33 13.55
CA THR A 617 -28.77 -7.67 13.00
C THR A 617 -28.59 -7.62 11.49
N HIS A 618 -27.62 -8.37 10.99
CA HIS A 618 -27.27 -8.52 9.58
C HIS A 618 -27.50 -9.95 9.12
N ARG A 619 -27.98 -10.13 7.88
CA ARG A 619 -28.24 -11.45 7.28
C ARG A 619 -27.56 -11.56 5.94
N VAL A 620 -26.83 -12.63 5.70
CA VAL A 620 -26.24 -12.97 4.40
C VAL A 620 -27.04 -14.12 3.80
N TYR A 621 -27.66 -13.88 2.64
CA TYR A 621 -28.57 -14.81 2.00
C TYR A 621 -27.83 -15.77 1.08
N ARG A 622 -28.27 -17.03 1.10
CA ARG A 622 -27.68 -18.14 0.35
C ARG A 622 -28.79 -18.95 -0.30
N THR A 623 -29.62 -18.32 -1.12
CA THR A 623 -30.72 -19.00 -1.82
C THR A 623 -30.51 -18.98 -3.34
N PRO A 624 -31.24 -19.78 -4.12
CA PRO A 624 -31.19 -19.66 -5.59
C PRO A 624 -31.61 -18.26 -6.09
N GLN A 625 -32.52 -17.59 -5.39
CA GLN A 625 -32.97 -16.22 -5.71
C GLN A 625 -31.96 -15.15 -5.28
N TYR A 626 -31.29 -15.37 -4.15
CA TYR A 626 -30.30 -14.47 -3.55
C TYR A 626 -29.00 -15.24 -3.27
N PRO A 627 -28.22 -15.54 -4.31
CA PRO A 627 -27.06 -16.42 -4.19
C PRO A 627 -25.79 -15.64 -3.85
N SER A 628 -25.53 -15.37 -2.56
CA SER A 628 -24.24 -14.80 -2.16
C SER A 628 -23.09 -15.69 -2.61
N ARG A 629 -22.06 -15.07 -3.18
CA ARG A 629 -20.90 -15.75 -3.75
C ARG A 629 -19.69 -14.83 -3.88
N VAL A 630 -18.52 -15.45 -4.08
CA VAL A 630 -17.30 -14.77 -4.52
C VAL A 630 -16.86 -15.36 -5.84
N ASP A 631 -16.81 -14.54 -6.89
CA ASP A 631 -16.36 -14.94 -8.21
C ASP A 631 -14.83 -14.86 -8.27
N VAL A 632 -14.19 -15.93 -8.74
CA VAL A 632 -12.73 -16.11 -8.81
C VAL A 632 -12.30 -16.55 -10.22
N PRO A 633 -11.22 -15.99 -10.79
CA PRO A 633 -10.73 -16.33 -12.13
C PRO A 633 -9.77 -17.52 -12.06
N VAL A 634 -10.29 -18.74 -12.23
CA VAL A 634 -9.53 -19.99 -12.12
C VAL A 634 -8.72 -20.24 -13.39
N VAL A 635 -7.42 -20.47 -13.24
CA VAL A 635 -6.50 -20.74 -14.35
C VAL A 635 -6.78 -22.13 -14.96
N LEU A 636 -6.85 -22.20 -16.28
CA LEU A 636 -7.13 -23.43 -17.02
C LEU A 636 -5.92 -24.37 -17.08
N GLY A 637 -6.17 -25.66 -16.93
CA GLY A 637 -5.18 -26.72 -17.18
C GLY A 637 -4.04 -26.80 -16.17
N ARG A 638 -4.27 -26.36 -14.93
CA ARG A 638 -3.31 -26.42 -13.82
C ARG A 638 -3.93 -27.04 -12.57
#